data_AF-A0A812HIL9-F1
#
_entry.id   AF-A0A812HIL9-F1
#
_cell.length_a   1.000
_cell.length_b   1.000
_cell.length_c   1.000
_cell.angle_alpha   90.00
_cell.angle_beta   90.00
_cell.angle_gamma   90.00
#
_symmetry.space_group_name_H-M   'P 1'
#
loop_
_entity.id
_entity.type
_entity.pdbx_description
1 polymer ?
#
loop_
_entity_poly.entity_id
_entity_poly.type
_entity_poly.pdbx_seq_one_letter_code
_entity_poly.pdbx_strand_id
1 'polypeptide(L)'
;MFRSTKLHGSDGDAAKGEKTTTKKKKAKADTGLGERGMMEAVAADVDTPITVQEPSEKKEEVVQPAGPSDEELAKAAEMKKAKEKASAELNEASAAGDVKRLEAALEKARSVEVSGAEIEAASKVLAAEQRKQEGRKKLQAAKESGNVDVLKAALEDAKAAGLSPTELKAVEDLIAAAESKEKVEAALKTATSERNVQSLKFAIQQAKEANIDAALIQAAEEVLRVEEPKLLAREQLAEACQQVTKAGLIAAILAGKKANLDAGEYAKAEELLRREEEKEKLLKRVNEVLAESQQVDMKSIDALREMREKLQTSLKEALAAGVAESDLVAIDQRRKKLHNAVEDLKGSIRVFCRVRPLSKKETGQGDTSICEAVDQMTVKVKDEQFAFDAVFTPGTQEEVFEDCRDLVQSAADGYNVTMFAYGQTGAGKTFTMYGAISIVARARKSPLALRLRTSGRVAAKPRRLTVNLDAEPKSRWSFLAKEPGFEDYRAKAAGYLEKYIPASLLPIVNRIAESLESAYYKDYAQEMQGLASALNVSVGEIVLINLVYQVEGIGTSCAKVNTTGPCPSKQQGPGLCSALVAHGPNAGDAVWQGRNLDWDLDASLLEYVVEVDYQRGGKTAFTGVQVAGMIGILHGVYGGKFSVQLNARDRGGSVIVNLLEEILLGGKTPTHVMRKAMETAKDFDHFELLLLSERLANPAYFIVAGAQHGQGGIITRSRHGGHAWRLGEPQAMDPHGLNPQPDWFRLQTNYDPWTAVPAYDNRRKPGVANAADFCSKGVDVECMTKVMTTWPTKNHHTDVTSVMCPRTGFMSTSVWQHAPAAETMVV
;
A
#
# COMPACT_ATOMS: atom_id res chain seq x y z
N MET A 1 -21.03 -17.72 -46.28
CA MET A 1 -20.51 -19.10 -46.11
C MET A 1 -20.34 -19.32 -44.60
N PHE A 2 -21.31 -19.88 -43.88
CA PHE A 2 -21.47 -21.31 -43.53
C PHE A 2 -20.13 -21.92 -43.03
N ARG A 3 -19.97 -22.51 -41.83
CA ARG A 3 -20.89 -23.33 -41.02
C ARG A 3 -20.43 -23.45 -39.55
N SER A 4 -21.42 -23.41 -38.67
CA SER A 4 -21.54 -24.08 -37.36
C SER A 4 -21.23 -25.59 -37.42
N THR A 5 -20.72 -26.18 -36.33
CA THR A 5 -21.06 -27.56 -35.96
C THR A 5 -21.01 -27.80 -34.44
N LYS A 6 -22.19 -28.12 -33.89
CA LYS A 6 -22.42 -28.85 -32.63
C LYS A 6 -22.20 -30.35 -32.89
N LEU A 7 -21.79 -31.09 -31.86
CA LEU A 7 -22.09 -32.53 -31.71
C LEU A 7 -22.54 -32.81 -30.26
N HIS A 8 -23.80 -33.22 -30.11
CA HIS A 8 -24.27 -34.23 -29.13
C HIS A 8 -23.86 -35.61 -29.71
N GLY A 9 -23.71 -36.74 -29.03
CA GLY A 9 -24.06 -37.24 -27.70
C GLY A 9 -24.23 -38.77 -27.85
N SER A 10 -23.95 -39.57 -26.84
CA SER A 10 -24.52 -40.94 -26.71
C SER A 10 -24.37 -41.48 -25.30
N ASP A 11 -25.52 -41.73 -24.68
CA ASP A 11 -25.76 -42.44 -23.43
C ASP A 11 -25.51 -43.95 -23.52
N GLY A 12 -25.38 -44.59 -22.36
CA GLY A 12 -25.30 -46.06 -22.20
C GLY A 12 -25.23 -46.54 -20.74
N ASP A 13 -26.33 -46.35 -20.01
CA ASP A 13 -26.93 -47.18 -18.95
C ASP A 13 -26.17 -47.84 -17.77
N ALA A 14 -26.61 -47.41 -16.58
CA ALA A 14 -27.18 -48.17 -15.45
C ALA A 14 -26.37 -49.21 -14.63
N ALA A 15 -26.17 -48.91 -13.34
CA ALA A 15 -26.41 -49.85 -12.24
C ALA A 15 -26.67 -49.14 -10.89
N LYS A 16 -27.72 -49.59 -10.19
CA LYS A 16 -28.21 -49.16 -8.87
C LYS A 16 -27.25 -49.57 -7.73
N GLY A 17 -27.25 -48.83 -6.61
CA GLY A 17 -26.73 -49.36 -5.35
C GLY A 17 -26.52 -48.37 -4.21
N GLU A 18 -27.56 -48.21 -3.40
CA GLU A 18 -27.53 -48.12 -1.92
C GLU A 18 -26.77 -46.99 -1.17
N LYS A 19 -27.57 -46.24 -0.39
CA LYS A 19 -27.12 -45.28 0.62
C LYS A 19 -26.80 -46.02 1.93
N THR A 20 -25.61 -45.80 2.49
CA THR A 20 -25.37 -45.98 3.93
C THR A 20 -24.51 -44.86 4.48
N THR A 21 -25.04 -44.19 5.50
CA THR A 21 -24.44 -43.14 6.31
C THR A 21 -23.51 -43.73 7.38
N THR A 22 -22.26 -43.26 7.44
CA THR A 22 -21.31 -43.63 8.51
C THR A 22 -21.06 -42.47 9.46
N LYS A 23 -21.35 -42.74 10.74
CA LYS A 23 -21.07 -41.96 11.94
C LYS A 23 -19.56 -41.68 12.10
N LYS A 24 -19.20 -40.45 12.51
CA LYS A 24 -17.88 -40.15 13.11
C LYS A 24 -17.98 -40.07 14.64
N LYS A 25 -17.33 -41.02 15.31
CA LYS A 25 -16.91 -40.99 16.72
C LYS A 25 -15.73 -40.02 16.87
N LYS A 26 -15.61 -39.36 18.02
CA LYS A 26 -14.34 -38.86 18.56
C LYS A 26 -14.20 -39.38 19.99
N ALA A 27 -13.18 -40.20 20.20
CA ALA A 27 -12.69 -40.63 21.50
C ALA A 27 -11.54 -39.69 21.93
N LYS A 28 -11.42 -39.47 23.25
CA LYS A 28 -10.27 -38.87 23.92
C LYS A 28 -9.88 -39.81 25.06
N ALA A 29 -8.59 -40.06 25.19
CA ALA A 29 -7.87 -40.82 26.20
C ALA A 29 -6.41 -40.32 26.11
N ASP A 30 -5.58 -40.18 27.14
CA ASP A 30 -5.69 -40.39 28.59
C ASP A 30 -4.35 -39.92 29.22
N THR A 31 -4.27 -39.98 30.56
CA THR A 31 -3.10 -40.00 31.47
C THR A 31 -2.49 -38.65 31.87
N GLY A 32 -2.12 -38.36 33.12
CA GLY A 32 -2.16 -39.12 34.39
C GLY A 32 -0.93 -38.77 35.28
N LEU A 33 -1.14 -38.75 36.61
CA LEU A 33 -0.19 -38.89 37.75
C LEU A 33 0.26 -37.64 38.56
N GLY A 34 0.13 -37.76 39.89
CA GLY A 34 0.78 -36.96 40.94
C GLY A 34 0.11 -37.12 42.32
N GLU A 35 0.81 -37.74 43.28
CA GLU A 35 0.36 -38.29 44.59
C GLU A 35 0.62 -37.40 45.84
N ARG A 36 -0.05 -37.74 46.98
CA ARG A 36 0.26 -37.55 48.44
C ARG A 36 0.26 -36.11 49.04
N GLY A 37 -0.12 -35.82 50.29
CA GLY A 37 -0.58 -36.54 51.50
C GLY A 37 -0.51 -35.60 52.76
N MET A 38 -1.26 -35.90 53.84
CA MET A 38 -1.20 -35.46 55.28
C MET A 38 -2.65 -35.37 55.86
N MET A 39 -3.16 -36.19 56.80
CA MET A 39 -2.95 -36.28 58.30
C MET A 39 -3.02 -34.91 59.01
N GLU A 40 -3.80 -34.64 60.08
CA GLU A 40 -4.13 -35.40 61.30
C GLU A 40 -5.27 -34.73 62.15
N ALA A 41 -6.02 -35.56 62.91
CA ALA A 41 -6.62 -35.43 64.28
C ALA A 41 -7.51 -34.21 64.72
N VAL A 42 -8.51 -34.28 65.63
CA VAL A 42 -8.65 -34.99 66.93
C VAL A 42 -10.14 -35.19 67.35
N ALA A 43 -10.38 -36.33 68.03
CA ALA A 43 -11.39 -36.86 69.00
C ALA A 43 -12.54 -35.97 69.58
N ALA A 44 -13.66 -36.47 70.13
CA ALA A 44 -13.86 -37.53 71.16
C ALA A 44 -15.38 -37.96 71.24
N ASP A 45 -15.74 -39.25 71.25
CA ASP A 45 -16.08 -40.16 72.41
C ASP A 45 -17.49 -39.90 73.03
N VAL A 46 -18.39 -40.85 73.39
CA VAL A 46 -18.27 -42.11 74.16
C VAL A 46 -19.45 -43.09 73.92
N ASP A 47 -19.14 -44.38 74.03
CA ASP A 47 -19.90 -45.66 74.17
C ASP A 47 -20.93 -45.73 75.35
N THR A 48 -22.03 -46.51 75.41
CA THR A 48 -22.21 -47.96 75.78
C THR A 48 -23.62 -48.18 76.47
N PRO A 49 -24.12 -49.42 76.75
CA PRO A 49 -25.52 -49.83 76.49
C PRO A 49 -26.26 -50.56 77.66
N ILE A 50 -27.41 -51.21 77.35
CA ILE A 50 -28.11 -52.31 78.08
C ILE A 50 -28.97 -51.82 79.28
N THR A 51 -30.26 -52.21 79.43
CA THR A 51 -30.70 -53.43 80.16
C THR A 51 -32.19 -53.76 79.97
N VAL A 52 -32.46 -55.05 79.82
CA VAL A 52 -33.75 -55.76 79.85
C VAL A 52 -34.16 -56.02 81.32
N GLN A 53 -35.42 -55.78 81.69
CA GLN A 53 -36.07 -56.45 82.82
C GLN A 53 -37.55 -56.75 82.49
N GLU A 54 -37.90 -58.04 82.47
CA GLU A 54 -39.27 -58.55 82.68
C GLU A 54 -39.55 -58.68 84.22
N PRO A 55 -40.68 -59.27 84.67
CA PRO A 55 -41.94 -58.60 84.96
C PRO A 55 -42.34 -58.74 86.45
N SER A 56 -43.38 -58.04 86.89
CA SER A 56 -44.05 -58.35 88.16
C SER A 56 -45.56 -58.45 87.97
N GLU A 57 -46.07 -59.65 88.27
CA GLU A 57 -47.46 -60.07 88.29
C GLU A 57 -48.33 -59.19 89.20
N LYS A 58 -49.50 -58.80 88.70
CA LYS A 58 -50.71 -58.71 89.52
C LYS A 58 -51.90 -59.24 88.72
N LYS A 59 -52.47 -60.34 89.22
CA LYS A 59 -53.78 -60.87 88.85
C LYS A 59 -54.86 -59.94 89.42
N GLU A 60 -55.82 -59.55 88.59
CA GLU A 60 -57.17 -59.18 89.01
C GLU A 60 -58.15 -59.49 87.87
N GLU A 61 -59.36 -59.89 88.26
CA GLU A 61 -60.31 -60.72 87.51
C GLU A 61 -61.08 -60.01 86.37
N VAL A 62 -61.20 -60.75 85.26
CA VAL A 62 -62.40 -61.01 84.43
C VAL A 62 -63.49 -59.92 84.33
N VAL A 63 -63.57 -59.25 83.17
CA VAL A 63 -64.79 -59.01 82.37
C VAL A 63 -64.42 -58.95 80.88
N GLN A 64 -64.99 -59.83 80.04
CA GLN A 64 -64.80 -59.81 78.58
C GLN A 64 -65.58 -58.64 77.93
N PRO A 65 -64.98 -57.80 77.06
CA PRO A 65 -65.73 -57.01 76.10
C PRO A 65 -65.94 -57.80 74.80
N ALA A 66 -67.17 -57.76 74.29
CA ALA A 66 -67.55 -58.35 73.02
C ALA A 66 -66.69 -57.80 71.86
N GLY A 67 -66.23 -58.68 70.96
CA GLY A 67 -65.53 -58.29 69.74
C GLY A 67 -66.44 -57.48 68.79
N PRO A 68 -65.86 -56.63 67.93
CA PRO A 68 -66.62 -55.86 66.94
C PRO A 68 -67.41 -56.81 66.05
N SER A 69 -68.66 -56.44 65.75
CA SER A 69 -69.55 -57.25 64.92
C SER A 69 -69.04 -57.32 63.47
N ASP A 70 -69.39 -58.38 62.72
CA ASP A 70 -69.03 -58.55 61.30
C ASP A 70 -69.46 -57.34 60.41
N GLU A 71 -70.41 -56.53 60.88
CA GLU A 71 -70.89 -55.31 60.21
C GLU A 71 -69.93 -54.11 60.37
N GLU A 72 -69.16 -54.05 61.47
CA GLU A 72 -68.18 -53.00 61.74
C GLU A 72 -66.85 -53.24 60.98
N LEU A 73 -66.46 -54.51 60.82
CA LEU A 73 -65.32 -54.91 59.98
C LEU A 73 -65.57 -54.67 58.49
N ALA A 74 -66.82 -54.86 58.02
CA ALA A 74 -67.22 -54.56 56.64
C ALA A 74 -67.20 -53.06 56.31
N LYS A 75 -67.69 -52.20 57.21
CA LYS A 75 -67.65 -50.72 57.05
C LYS A 75 -66.22 -50.17 57.09
N ALA A 76 -65.34 -50.72 57.94
CA ALA A 76 -63.92 -50.34 57.96
C ALA A 76 -63.17 -50.76 56.69
N ALA A 77 -63.51 -51.91 56.10
CA ALA A 77 -62.95 -52.37 54.83
C ALA A 77 -63.40 -51.52 53.62
N GLU A 78 -64.68 -51.09 53.58
CA GLU A 78 -65.19 -50.16 52.57
C GLU A 78 -64.52 -48.78 52.67
N MET A 79 -64.36 -48.24 53.88
CA MET A 79 -63.70 -46.96 54.11
C MET A 79 -62.22 -46.99 53.68
N LYS A 80 -61.51 -48.10 53.94
CA LYS A 80 -60.14 -48.31 53.49
C LYS A 80 -60.03 -48.35 51.96
N LYS A 81 -60.93 -49.07 51.29
CA LYS A 81 -60.99 -49.16 49.82
C LYS A 81 -61.32 -47.81 49.17
N ALA A 82 -62.16 -47.00 49.81
CA ALA A 82 -62.47 -45.64 49.38
C ALA A 82 -61.26 -44.69 49.52
N LYS A 83 -60.51 -44.79 50.63
CA LYS A 83 -59.26 -44.03 50.85
C LYS A 83 -58.18 -44.40 49.83
N GLU A 84 -57.97 -45.69 49.57
CA GLU A 84 -57.00 -46.17 48.56
C GLU A 84 -57.35 -45.69 47.15
N LYS A 85 -58.64 -45.73 46.78
CA LYS A 85 -59.12 -45.22 45.49
C LYS A 85 -58.93 -43.70 45.36
N ALA A 86 -59.26 -42.93 46.39
CA ALA A 86 -59.08 -41.48 46.37
C ALA A 86 -57.60 -41.08 46.34
N SER A 87 -56.72 -41.80 47.04
CA SER A 87 -55.27 -41.60 46.98
C SER A 87 -54.72 -41.93 45.58
N ALA A 88 -55.18 -43.02 44.95
CA ALA A 88 -54.81 -43.35 43.57
C ALA A 88 -55.25 -42.28 42.56
N GLU A 89 -56.51 -41.81 42.65
CA GLU A 89 -57.03 -40.73 41.80
C GLU A 89 -56.26 -39.40 42.03
N LEU A 90 -55.88 -39.10 43.27
CA LEU A 90 -55.10 -37.92 43.63
C LEU A 90 -53.68 -37.97 43.06
N ASN A 91 -53.03 -39.14 43.12
CA ASN A 91 -51.71 -39.37 42.55
C ASN A 91 -51.74 -39.32 41.02
N GLU A 92 -52.77 -39.91 40.40
CA GLU A 92 -52.97 -39.85 38.95
C GLU A 92 -53.21 -38.41 38.49
N ALA A 93 -54.07 -37.65 39.18
CA ALA A 93 -54.30 -36.25 38.89
C ALA A 93 -53.03 -35.41 39.08
N SER A 94 -52.23 -35.69 40.13
CA SER A 94 -50.96 -35.00 40.40
C SER A 94 -49.92 -35.28 39.31
N ALA A 95 -49.88 -36.50 38.79
CA ALA A 95 -49.02 -36.89 37.69
C ALA A 95 -49.48 -36.29 36.34
N ALA A 96 -50.80 -36.17 36.13
CA ALA A 96 -51.37 -35.60 34.92
C ALA A 96 -51.23 -34.07 34.84
N GLY A 97 -51.09 -33.37 35.97
CA GLY A 97 -50.93 -31.92 36.00
C GLY A 97 -52.15 -31.16 35.48
N ASP A 98 -53.35 -31.74 35.55
CA ASP A 98 -54.59 -31.06 35.17
C ASP A 98 -55.19 -30.39 36.42
N VAL A 99 -55.11 -29.06 36.47
CA VAL A 99 -55.60 -28.23 37.58
C VAL A 99 -57.04 -28.59 38.00
N LYS A 100 -57.95 -28.78 37.05
CA LYS A 100 -59.37 -29.06 37.35
C LYS A 100 -59.56 -30.46 37.92
N ARG A 101 -58.84 -31.45 37.37
CA ARG A 101 -58.87 -32.83 37.89
C ARG A 101 -58.22 -32.91 39.26
N LEU A 102 -57.16 -32.15 39.49
CA LEU A 102 -56.42 -32.10 40.74
C LEU A 102 -57.23 -31.44 41.86
N GLU A 103 -57.97 -30.37 41.56
CA GLU A 103 -58.92 -29.74 42.49
C GLU A 103 -60.03 -30.71 42.91
N ALA A 104 -60.65 -31.40 41.94
CA ALA A 104 -61.70 -32.37 42.21
C ALA A 104 -61.18 -33.60 42.99
N ALA A 105 -59.97 -34.07 42.68
CA ALA A 105 -59.34 -35.17 43.40
C ALA A 105 -58.94 -34.78 44.83
N LEU A 106 -58.49 -33.54 45.06
CA LEU A 106 -58.21 -33.00 46.39
C LEU A 106 -59.46 -32.86 47.25
N GLU A 107 -60.57 -32.40 46.68
CA GLU A 107 -61.86 -32.31 47.36
C GLU A 107 -62.37 -33.69 47.79
N LYS A 108 -62.27 -34.67 46.88
CA LYS A 108 -62.62 -36.07 47.15
C LYS A 108 -61.68 -36.73 48.16
N ALA A 109 -60.38 -36.44 48.12
CA ALA A 109 -59.41 -36.94 49.09
C ALA A 109 -59.63 -36.39 50.50
N ARG A 110 -60.09 -35.13 50.61
CA ARG A 110 -60.47 -34.51 51.89
C ARG A 110 -61.75 -35.10 52.47
N SER A 111 -62.75 -35.38 51.64
CA SER A 111 -64.04 -35.91 52.09
C SER A 111 -63.98 -37.35 52.59
N VAL A 112 -62.97 -38.13 52.16
CA VAL A 112 -62.73 -39.50 52.63
C VAL A 112 -61.54 -39.61 53.60
N GLU A 113 -60.99 -38.51 54.11
CA GLU A 113 -59.88 -38.46 55.08
C GLU A 113 -58.60 -39.22 54.66
N VAL A 114 -58.12 -38.95 53.44
CA VAL A 114 -56.77 -39.37 52.99
C VAL A 114 -55.69 -38.66 53.82
N SER A 115 -54.50 -39.27 53.93
CA SER A 115 -53.37 -38.74 54.72
C SER A 115 -53.08 -37.26 54.44
N GLY A 116 -52.91 -36.48 55.51
CA GLY A 116 -52.59 -35.05 55.40
C GLY A 116 -51.33 -34.76 54.59
N ALA A 117 -50.34 -35.66 54.62
CA ALA A 117 -49.12 -35.51 53.83
C ALA A 117 -49.35 -35.66 52.31
N GLU A 118 -50.26 -36.55 51.90
CA GLU A 118 -50.61 -36.75 50.48
C GLU A 118 -51.43 -35.57 49.95
N ILE A 119 -52.36 -35.07 50.76
CA ILE A 119 -53.15 -33.86 50.45
C ILE A 119 -52.22 -32.64 50.35
N GLU A 120 -51.25 -32.50 51.25
CA GLU A 120 -50.27 -31.41 51.22
C GLU A 120 -49.38 -31.49 49.96
N ALA A 121 -48.89 -32.68 49.61
CA ALA A 121 -48.08 -32.90 48.41
C ALA A 121 -48.85 -32.54 47.13
N ALA A 122 -50.08 -33.04 46.98
CA ALA A 122 -50.93 -32.70 45.84
C ALA A 122 -51.36 -31.22 45.82
N SER A 123 -51.56 -30.58 46.99
CA SER A 123 -51.83 -29.14 47.06
C SER A 123 -50.63 -28.29 46.58
N LYS A 124 -49.39 -28.74 46.85
CA LYS A 124 -48.18 -28.08 46.33
C LYS A 124 -48.07 -28.23 44.81
N VAL A 125 -48.43 -29.39 44.26
CA VAL A 125 -48.49 -29.62 42.81
C VAL A 125 -49.55 -28.71 42.17
N LEU A 126 -50.73 -28.58 42.80
CA LEU A 126 -51.80 -27.68 42.35
C LEU A 126 -51.32 -26.23 42.29
N ALA A 127 -50.68 -25.74 43.36
CA ALA A 127 -50.14 -24.38 43.40
C ALA A 127 -49.03 -24.14 42.36
N ALA A 128 -48.24 -25.16 42.02
CA ALA A 128 -47.24 -25.07 40.96
C ALA A 128 -47.89 -25.01 39.57
N GLU A 129 -48.92 -25.81 39.31
CA GLU A 129 -49.56 -25.86 37.99
C GLU A 129 -50.50 -24.68 37.74
N GLN A 130 -51.15 -24.16 38.79
CA GLN A 130 -51.90 -22.89 38.72
C GLN A 130 -50.97 -21.71 38.36
N ARG A 131 -49.75 -21.66 38.93
CA ARG A 131 -48.74 -20.65 38.54
C ARG A 131 -48.34 -20.77 37.07
N LYS A 132 -48.14 -21.98 36.55
CA LYS A 132 -47.86 -22.20 35.12
C LYS A 132 -49.04 -21.80 34.23
N GLN A 133 -50.28 -22.11 34.62
CA GLN A 133 -51.46 -21.72 33.86
C GLN A 133 -51.61 -20.20 33.77
N GLU A 134 -51.34 -19.49 34.87
CA GLU A 134 -51.33 -18.02 34.89
C GLU A 134 -50.19 -17.44 34.05
N GLY A 135 -48.99 -18.02 34.12
CA GLY A 135 -47.85 -17.68 33.26
C GLY A 135 -48.17 -17.83 31.77
N ARG A 136 -48.87 -18.90 31.38
CA ARG A 136 -49.34 -19.12 29.99
C ARG A 136 -50.34 -18.05 29.53
N LYS A 137 -51.28 -17.65 30.40
CA LYS A 137 -52.25 -16.57 30.07
C LYS A 137 -51.56 -15.23 29.86
N LYS A 138 -50.64 -14.85 30.74
CA LYS A 138 -49.84 -13.63 30.62
C LYS A 138 -49.01 -13.62 29.34
N LEU A 139 -48.37 -14.75 29.02
CA LEU A 139 -47.57 -14.90 27.81
C LEU A 139 -48.43 -14.78 26.53
N GLN A 140 -49.65 -15.32 26.55
CA GLN A 140 -50.59 -15.20 25.43
C GLN A 140 -51.08 -13.76 25.25
N ALA A 141 -51.47 -13.08 26.34
CA ALA A 141 -51.85 -11.66 26.29
C ALA A 141 -50.69 -10.77 25.80
N ALA A 142 -49.45 -11.09 26.19
CA ALA A 142 -48.27 -10.37 25.71
C ALA A 142 -48.04 -10.55 24.19
N LYS A 143 -48.25 -11.77 23.65
CA LYS A 143 -48.21 -12.04 22.20
C LYS A 143 -49.24 -11.23 21.42
N GLU A 144 -50.44 -11.09 21.98
CA GLU A 144 -51.52 -10.31 21.37
C GLU A 144 -51.25 -8.81 21.41
N SER A 145 -50.49 -8.32 22.40
CA SER A 145 -50.13 -6.90 22.48
C SER A 145 -49.09 -6.47 21.45
N GLY A 146 -48.26 -7.40 20.94
CA GLY A 146 -47.20 -7.11 19.97
C GLY A 146 -46.06 -6.22 20.49
N ASN A 147 -46.09 -5.83 21.77
CA ASN A 147 -45.11 -4.95 22.39
C ASN A 147 -43.94 -5.77 22.95
N VAL A 148 -42.72 -5.44 22.50
CA VAL A 148 -41.49 -6.17 22.84
C VAL A 148 -41.18 -6.13 24.35
N ASP A 149 -41.42 -5.01 25.02
CA ASP A 149 -41.17 -4.88 26.46
C ASP A 149 -42.17 -5.70 27.28
N VAL A 150 -43.44 -5.73 26.85
CA VAL A 150 -44.49 -6.56 27.46
C VAL A 150 -44.19 -8.05 27.24
N LEU A 151 -43.67 -8.43 26.07
CA LEU A 151 -43.22 -9.80 25.78
C LEU A 151 -42.04 -10.23 26.65
N LYS A 152 -41.05 -9.36 26.86
CA LYS A 152 -39.90 -9.63 27.75
C LYS A 152 -40.34 -9.80 29.20
N ALA A 153 -41.21 -8.92 29.70
CA ALA A 153 -41.74 -9.03 31.07
C ALA A 153 -42.55 -10.31 31.27
N ALA A 154 -43.40 -10.68 30.30
CA ALA A 154 -44.18 -11.92 30.35
C ALA A 154 -43.32 -13.18 30.22
N LEU A 155 -42.18 -13.11 29.50
CA LEU A 155 -41.22 -14.20 29.40
C LEU A 155 -40.52 -14.46 30.76
N GLU A 156 -40.16 -13.41 31.49
CA GLU A 156 -39.57 -13.54 32.83
C GLU A 156 -40.60 -14.09 33.85
N ASP A 157 -41.84 -13.62 33.80
CA ASP A 157 -42.95 -14.18 34.58
C ASP A 157 -43.17 -15.67 34.28
N ALA A 158 -43.09 -16.07 33.00
CA ALA A 158 -43.22 -17.45 32.54
C ALA A 158 -42.05 -18.34 33.01
N LYS A 159 -40.81 -17.81 33.02
CA LYS A 159 -39.64 -18.49 33.59
C LYS A 159 -39.81 -18.71 35.09
N ALA A 160 -40.23 -17.68 35.82
CA ALA A 160 -40.47 -17.76 37.27
C ALA A 160 -41.60 -18.73 37.64
N ALA A 161 -42.59 -18.89 36.75
CA ALA A 161 -43.68 -19.86 36.90
C ALA A 161 -43.27 -21.32 36.59
N GLY A 162 -42.09 -21.56 35.99
CA GLY A 162 -41.58 -22.89 35.69
C GLY A 162 -42.15 -23.52 34.42
N LEU A 163 -42.44 -22.72 33.38
CA LEU A 163 -42.82 -23.21 32.05
C LEU A 163 -41.64 -23.93 31.35
N SER A 164 -41.95 -24.80 30.39
CA SER A 164 -40.92 -25.60 29.72
C SER A 164 -40.05 -24.77 28.77
N PRO A 165 -38.76 -25.14 28.57
CA PRO A 165 -37.88 -24.44 27.64
C PRO A 165 -38.41 -24.35 26.20
N THR A 166 -39.21 -25.34 25.76
CA THR A 166 -39.81 -25.35 24.43
C THR A 166 -40.91 -24.30 24.27
N GLU A 167 -41.71 -24.07 25.32
CA GLU A 167 -42.74 -23.01 25.34
C GLU A 167 -42.12 -21.60 25.35
N LEU A 168 -40.99 -21.45 26.05
CA LEU A 168 -40.26 -20.18 26.16
C LEU A 168 -39.55 -19.82 24.84
N LYS A 169 -38.94 -20.80 24.17
CA LYS A 169 -38.20 -20.60 22.92
C LYS A 169 -39.03 -19.92 21.82
N ALA A 170 -40.29 -20.30 21.67
CA ALA A 170 -41.17 -19.69 20.66
C ALA A 170 -41.39 -18.18 20.90
N VAL A 171 -41.28 -17.72 22.14
CA VAL A 171 -41.43 -16.30 22.49
C VAL A 171 -40.10 -15.57 22.40
N GLU A 172 -39.00 -16.23 22.77
CA GLU A 172 -37.64 -15.74 22.53
C GLU A 172 -37.40 -15.46 21.04
N ASP A 173 -37.82 -16.37 20.15
CA ASP A 173 -37.71 -16.20 18.69
C ASP A 173 -38.54 -15.01 18.17
N LEU A 174 -39.74 -14.76 18.75
CA LEU A 174 -40.57 -13.60 18.40
C LEU A 174 -39.97 -12.28 18.87
N ILE A 175 -39.40 -12.25 20.08
CA ILE A 175 -38.68 -11.08 20.60
C ILE A 175 -37.48 -10.77 19.72
N ALA A 176 -36.68 -11.79 19.37
CA ALA A 176 -35.52 -11.62 18.49
C ALA A 176 -35.90 -11.08 17.10
N ALA A 177 -37.01 -11.55 16.52
CA ALA A 177 -37.51 -11.06 15.24
C ALA A 177 -37.99 -9.60 15.33
N ALA A 178 -38.68 -9.22 16.40
CA ALA A 178 -39.16 -7.85 16.60
C ALA A 178 -38.01 -6.86 16.85
N GLU A 179 -37.03 -7.22 17.69
CA GLU A 179 -35.82 -6.42 17.91
C GLU A 179 -34.99 -6.25 16.63
N SER A 180 -34.96 -7.29 15.78
CA SER A 180 -34.29 -7.19 14.48
C SER A 180 -34.98 -6.17 13.57
N LYS A 181 -36.31 -6.08 13.58
CA LYS A 181 -37.06 -5.09 12.79
C LYS A 181 -36.83 -3.67 13.30
N GLU A 182 -36.86 -3.44 14.60
CA GLU A 182 -36.56 -2.12 15.19
C GLU A 182 -35.15 -1.64 14.81
N LYS A 183 -34.16 -2.54 14.83
CA LYS A 183 -32.79 -2.22 14.41
C LYS A 183 -32.70 -1.81 12.95
N VAL A 184 -33.37 -2.54 12.05
CA VAL A 184 -33.39 -2.23 10.61
C VAL A 184 -34.11 -0.90 10.35
N GLU A 185 -35.22 -0.64 11.04
CA GLU A 185 -35.94 0.62 10.94
C GLU A 185 -35.11 1.82 11.44
N ALA A 186 -34.42 1.66 12.57
CA ALA A 186 -33.51 2.68 13.09
C ALA A 186 -32.36 2.95 12.10
N ALA A 187 -31.75 1.90 11.54
CA ALA A 187 -30.70 2.03 10.53
C ALA A 187 -31.19 2.76 9.27
N LEU A 188 -32.41 2.48 8.80
CA LEU A 188 -33.03 3.16 7.66
C LEU A 188 -33.26 4.66 7.95
N LYS A 189 -33.76 5.00 9.15
CA LYS A 189 -33.96 6.39 9.59
C LYS A 189 -32.63 7.14 9.67
N THR A 190 -31.61 6.52 10.26
CA THR A 190 -30.25 7.09 10.33
C THR A 190 -29.70 7.33 8.92
N ALA A 191 -29.71 6.33 8.04
CA ALA A 191 -29.20 6.46 6.67
C ALA A 191 -29.94 7.55 5.88
N THR A 192 -31.26 7.68 6.08
CA THR A 192 -32.09 8.74 5.47
C THR A 192 -31.70 10.13 5.96
N SER A 193 -31.43 10.27 7.26
CA SER A 193 -31.01 11.55 7.86
C SER A 193 -29.60 11.96 7.44
N GLU A 194 -28.67 11.00 7.34
CA GLU A 194 -27.28 11.23 6.97
C GLU A 194 -27.10 11.45 5.46
N ARG A 195 -28.11 11.09 4.65
CA ARG A 195 -28.10 11.23 3.18
C ARG A 195 -26.92 10.54 2.50
N ASN A 196 -26.38 9.49 3.13
CA ASN A 196 -25.29 8.72 2.56
C ASN A 196 -25.84 7.69 1.56
N VAL A 197 -25.47 7.83 0.29
CA VAL A 197 -25.98 6.97 -0.81
C VAL A 197 -25.71 5.47 -0.58
N GLN A 198 -24.55 5.09 -0.07
CA GLN A 198 -24.20 3.67 0.15
C GLN A 198 -24.97 3.09 1.33
N SER A 199 -25.02 3.82 2.45
CA SER A 199 -25.82 3.44 3.62
C SER A 199 -27.31 3.36 3.27
N LEU A 200 -27.82 4.29 2.47
CA LEU A 200 -29.19 4.31 1.98
C LEU A 200 -29.54 3.07 1.15
N LYS A 201 -28.72 2.74 0.13
CA LYS A 201 -28.94 1.55 -0.70
C LYS A 201 -29.00 0.27 0.14
N PHE A 202 -28.06 0.12 1.07
CA PHE A 202 -28.00 -1.04 1.96
C PHE A 202 -29.19 -1.11 2.93
N ALA A 203 -29.52 0.01 3.59
CA ALA A 203 -30.62 0.06 4.54
C ALA A 203 -31.99 -0.14 3.87
N ILE A 204 -32.21 0.40 2.67
CA ILE A 204 -33.42 0.17 1.88
C ILE A 204 -33.58 -1.31 1.54
N GLN A 205 -32.50 -1.98 1.15
CA GLN A 205 -32.53 -3.41 0.83
C GLN A 205 -32.90 -4.25 2.07
N GLN A 206 -32.25 -3.99 3.21
CA GLN A 206 -32.58 -4.67 4.46
C GLN A 206 -34.00 -4.38 4.94
N ALA A 207 -34.49 -3.15 4.78
CA ALA A 207 -35.85 -2.77 5.14
C ALA A 207 -36.91 -3.50 4.30
N LYS A 208 -36.65 -3.70 3.00
CA LYS A 208 -37.51 -4.52 2.12
C LYS A 208 -37.55 -5.98 2.55
N GLU A 209 -36.39 -6.55 2.88
CA GLU A 209 -36.28 -7.95 3.34
C GLU A 209 -36.93 -8.18 4.71
N ALA A 210 -36.82 -7.20 5.62
CA ALA A 210 -37.43 -7.23 6.94
C ALA A 210 -38.92 -6.84 6.94
N ASN A 211 -39.49 -6.48 5.78
CA ASN A 211 -40.86 -6.04 5.60
C ASN A 211 -41.23 -4.87 6.53
N ILE A 212 -40.36 -3.85 6.56
CA ILE A 212 -40.56 -2.56 7.26
C ILE A 212 -41.60 -1.72 6.50
N ASP A 213 -42.21 -0.74 7.18
CA ASP A 213 -43.21 0.17 6.62
C ASP A 213 -42.80 0.73 5.25
N ALA A 214 -43.68 0.54 4.25
CA ALA A 214 -43.48 0.98 2.88
C ALA A 214 -43.30 2.50 2.74
N ALA A 215 -43.93 3.31 3.61
CA ALA A 215 -43.78 4.76 3.61
C ALA A 215 -42.37 5.20 4.02
N LEU A 216 -41.76 4.49 4.99
CA LEU A 216 -40.37 4.75 5.40
C LEU A 216 -39.38 4.38 4.29
N ILE A 217 -39.62 3.25 3.61
CA ILE A 217 -38.82 2.82 2.47
C ILE A 217 -38.93 3.84 1.33
N GLN A 218 -40.15 4.29 1.02
CA GLN A 218 -40.39 5.28 -0.03
C GLN A 218 -39.71 6.62 0.27
N ALA A 219 -39.74 7.08 1.52
CA ALA A 219 -39.04 8.31 1.92
C ALA A 219 -37.52 8.20 1.73
N ALA A 220 -36.93 7.04 2.07
CA ALA A 220 -35.50 6.79 1.87
C ALA A 220 -35.14 6.70 0.38
N GLU A 221 -35.98 6.07 -0.44
CA GLU A 221 -35.80 5.99 -1.90
C GLU A 221 -35.85 7.38 -2.57
N GLU A 222 -36.71 8.28 -2.09
CA GLU A 222 -36.78 9.64 -2.61
C GLU A 222 -35.52 10.45 -2.29
N VAL A 223 -34.96 10.30 -1.08
CA VAL A 223 -33.66 10.89 -0.73
C VAL A 223 -32.55 10.31 -1.61
N LEU A 224 -32.53 8.99 -1.81
CA LEU A 224 -31.56 8.32 -2.68
C LEU A 224 -31.62 8.84 -4.12
N ARG A 225 -32.83 9.06 -4.66
CA ARG A 225 -33.04 9.60 -6.02
C ARG A 225 -32.42 10.97 -6.24
N VAL A 226 -32.33 11.79 -5.19
CA VAL A 226 -31.73 13.13 -5.24
C VAL A 226 -30.22 13.09 -5.01
N GLU A 227 -29.75 12.26 -4.07
CA GLU A 227 -28.33 12.26 -3.66
C GLU A 227 -27.44 11.39 -4.56
N GLU A 228 -27.98 10.36 -5.21
CA GLU A 228 -27.20 9.48 -6.10
C GLU A 228 -26.63 10.23 -7.33
N PRO A 229 -27.39 11.06 -8.07
CA PRO A 229 -26.83 11.87 -9.16
C PRO A 229 -25.75 12.86 -8.69
N LYS A 230 -25.88 13.40 -7.47
CA LYS A 230 -24.89 14.31 -6.87
C LYS A 230 -23.58 13.59 -6.58
N LEU A 231 -23.63 12.37 -6.04
CA LEU A 231 -22.44 11.55 -5.82
C LEU A 231 -21.72 11.27 -7.15
N LEU A 232 -22.46 10.81 -8.18
CA LEU A 232 -21.89 10.53 -9.50
C LEU A 232 -21.25 11.77 -10.13
N ALA A 233 -21.90 12.94 -10.00
CA ALA A 233 -21.33 14.20 -10.49
C ALA A 233 -20.05 14.60 -9.74
N ARG A 234 -19.97 14.37 -8.42
CA ARG A 234 -18.75 14.59 -7.63
C ARG A 234 -17.62 13.65 -8.05
N GLU A 235 -17.92 12.39 -8.31
CA GLU A 235 -16.95 11.40 -8.81
C GLU A 235 -16.42 11.81 -10.19
N GLN A 236 -17.29 12.22 -11.11
CA GLN A 236 -16.91 12.73 -12.43
C GLN A 236 -16.06 14.01 -12.34
N LEU A 237 -16.40 14.94 -11.44
CA LEU A 237 -15.60 16.14 -11.19
C LEU A 237 -14.21 15.79 -10.64
N ALA A 238 -14.13 14.81 -9.73
CA ALA A 238 -12.86 14.34 -9.17
C ALA A 238 -11.97 13.73 -10.26
N GLU A 239 -12.53 12.86 -11.11
CA GLU A 239 -11.83 12.24 -12.24
C GLU A 239 -11.38 13.28 -13.27
N ALA A 240 -12.26 14.19 -13.68
CA ALA A 240 -11.94 15.25 -14.64
C ALA A 240 -10.85 16.20 -14.12
N CYS A 241 -10.84 16.52 -12.82
CA CYS A 241 -9.79 17.32 -12.19
C CYS A 241 -8.43 16.60 -12.12
N GLN A 242 -8.40 15.27 -12.22
CA GLN A 242 -7.16 14.50 -12.27
C GLN A 242 -6.62 14.40 -13.71
N GLN A 243 -7.51 14.16 -14.68
CA GLN A 243 -7.13 14.03 -16.09
C GLN A 243 -6.85 15.39 -16.76
N VAL A 244 -7.50 16.46 -16.29
CA VAL A 244 -7.36 17.84 -16.76
C VAL A 244 -7.52 17.97 -18.28
N THR A 245 -8.47 17.23 -18.85
CA THR A 245 -8.83 17.38 -20.28
C THR A 245 -9.95 18.40 -20.44
N LYS A 246 -9.85 19.28 -21.45
CA LYS A 246 -10.89 20.28 -21.73
C LYS A 246 -12.29 19.66 -21.86
N ALA A 247 -12.41 18.58 -22.65
CA ALA A 247 -13.67 17.88 -22.85
C ALA A 247 -14.22 17.25 -21.56
N GLY A 248 -13.35 16.61 -20.76
CA GLY A 248 -13.73 16.00 -19.49
C GLY A 248 -14.17 17.03 -18.45
N LEU A 249 -13.45 18.15 -18.33
CA LEU A 249 -13.79 19.25 -17.44
C LEU A 249 -15.15 19.87 -17.81
N ILE A 250 -15.40 20.14 -19.10
CA ILE A 250 -16.69 20.64 -19.56
C ILE A 250 -17.82 19.66 -19.21
N ALA A 251 -17.64 18.38 -19.52
CA ALA A 251 -18.66 17.35 -19.24
C ALA A 251 -18.98 17.24 -17.75
N ALA A 252 -17.95 17.23 -16.89
CA ALA A 252 -18.11 17.12 -15.45
C ALA A 252 -18.76 18.37 -14.82
N ILE A 253 -18.41 19.57 -15.29
CA ILE A 253 -19.06 20.83 -14.85
C ILE A 253 -20.55 20.80 -15.23
N LEU A 254 -20.89 20.37 -16.45
CA LEU A 254 -22.28 20.24 -16.90
C LEU A 254 -23.04 19.20 -16.07
N ALA A 255 -22.42 18.06 -15.74
CA ALA A 255 -23.00 17.05 -14.88
C ALA A 255 -23.25 17.59 -13.45
N GLY A 256 -22.29 18.31 -12.87
CA GLY A 256 -22.46 18.97 -11.57
C GLY A 256 -23.60 19.99 -11.55
N LYS A 257 -23.71 20.82 -12.59
CA LYS A 257 -24.83 21.76 -12.76
C LYS A 257 -26.16 21.04 -12.89
N LYS A 258 -26.23 19.96 -13.70
CA LYS A 258 -27.43 19.15 -13.88
C LYS A 258 -27.86 18.43 -12.59
N ALA A 259 -26.90 18.04 -11.75
CA ALA A 259 -27.14 17.41 -10.45
C ALA A 259 -27.46 18.42 -9.32
N ASN A 260 -27.52 19.73 -9.61
CA ASN A 260 -27.70 20.79 -8.61
C ASN A 260 -26.64 20.74 -7.49
N LEU A 261 -25.37 20.56 -7.85
CA LEU A 261 -24.25 20.79 -6.93
C LEU A 261 -24.03 22.29 -6.70
N ASP A 262 -23.46 22.64 -5.56
CA ASP A 262 -23.12 24.03 -5.24
C ASP A 262 -21.98 24.53 -6.14
N ALA A 263 -21.98 25.83 -6.44
CA ALA A 263 -20.97 26.44 -7.31
C ALA A 263 -19.52 26.24 -6.80
N GLY A 264 -19.34 26.18 -5.48
CA GLY A 264 -18.05 25.88 -4.87
C GLY A 264 -17.52 24.47 -5.18
N GLU A 265 -18.40 23.50 -5.44
CA GLU A 265 -18.01 22.10 -5.68
C GLU A 265 -17.36 21.89 -7.05
N TYR A 266 -17.74 22.70 -8.05
CA TYR A 266 -17.15 22.65 -9.40
C TYR A 266 -16.24 23.85 -9.75
N ALA A 267 -16.05 24.80 -8.83
CA ALA A 267 -15.18 25.97 -9.05
C ALA A 267 -13.74 25.60 -9.43
N LYS A 268 -13.19 24.53 -8.84
CA LYS A 268 -11.86 24.03 -9.20
C LYS A 268 -11.80 23.54 -10.65
N ALA A 269 -12.84 22.84 -11.12
CA ALA A 269 -12.91 22.37 -12.50
C ALA A 269 -13.02 23.55 -13.48
N GLU A 270 -13.78 24.59 -13.14
CA GLU A 270 -13.89 25.81 -13.96
C GLU A 270 -12.55 26.56 -14.06
N GLU A 271 -11.78 26.65 -12.97
CA GLU A 271 -10.44 27.24 -12.98
C GLU A 271 -9.46 26.43 -13.85
N LEU A 272 -9.49 25.09 -13.75
CA LEU A 272 -8.67 24.22 -14.59
C LEU A 272 -9.04 24.37 -16.08
N LEU A 273 -10.33 24.48 -16.38
CA LEU A 273 -10.81 24.67 -17.74
C LEU A 273 -10.27 25.99 -18.34
N ARG A 274 -10.30 27.09 -17.58
CA ARG A 274 -9.74 28.38 -18.04
C ARG A 274 -8.27 28.30 -18.38
N ARG A 275 -7.48 27.55 -17.59
CA ARG A 275 -6.04 27.35 -17.85
C ARG A 275 -5.80 26.55 -19.13
N GLU A 276 -6.59 25.51 -19.38
CA GLU A 276 -6.48 24.74 -20.62
C GLU A 276 -6.89 25.57 -21.84
N GLU A 277 -7.91 26.43 -21.72
CA GLU A 277 -8.30 27.37 -22.79
C GLU A 277 -7.20 28.41 -23.08
N GLU A 278 -6.52 28.91 -22.04
CA GLU A 278 -5.39 29.82 -22.19
C GLU A 278 -4.21 29.16 -22.91
N LYS A 279 -3.88 27.90 -22.56
CA LYS A 279 -2.85 27.12 -23.25
C LYS A 279 -3.14 26.96 -24.73
N GLU A 280 -4.37 26.58 -25.08
CA GLU A 280 -4.80 26.40 -26.48
C GLU A 280 -4.68 27.71 -27.27
N LYS A 281 -5.07 28.83 -26.66
CA LYS A 281 -4.92 30.16 -27.25
C LYS A 281 -3.45 30.53 -27.49
N LEU A 282 -2.58 30.30 -26.52
CA LEU A 282 -1.15 30.60 -26.65
C LEU A 282 -0.46 29.70 -27.65
N LEU A 283 -0.83 28.41 -27.71
CA LEU A 283 -0.31 27.49 -28.73
C LEU A 283 -0.71 27.92 -30.15
N LYS A 284 -1.94 28.42 -30.32
CA LYS A 284 -2.36 29.01 -31.59
C LYS A 284 -1.49 30.22 -31.98
N ARG A 285 -1.24 31.13 -31.05
CA ARG A 285 -0.35 32.29 -31.26
C ARG A 285 1.08 31.86 -31.60
N VAL A 286 1.61 30.84 -30.93
CA VAL A 286 2.93 30.26 -31.24
C VAL A 286 2.99 29.80 -32.70
N ASN A 287 1.96 29.09 -33.17
CA ASN A 287 1.90 28.62 -34.55
C ASN A 287 1.78 29.77 -35.56
N GLU A 288 1.03 30.82 -35.24
CA GLU A 288 0.93 32.04 -36.07
C GLU A 288 2.29 32.74 -36.20
N VAL A 289 2.98 32.99 -35.09
CA VAL A 289 4.31 33.62 -35.08
C VAL A 289 5.36 32.74 -35.78
N LEU A 290 5.27 31.41 -35.62
CA LEU A 290 6.12 30.48 -36.33
C LEU A 290 5.89 30.57 -37.85
N ALA A 291 4.65 30.66 -38.31
CA ALA A 291 4.33 30.83 -39.72
C ALA A 291 4.86 32.15 -40.29
N GLU A 292 4.64 33.26 -39.58
CA GLU A 292 5.19 34.59 -39.94
C GLU A 292 6.71 34.54 -40.07
N SER A 293 7.39 33.84 -39.15
CA SER A 293 8.84 33.77 -39.14
C SER A 293 9.44 33.10 -40.38
N GLN A 294 8.67 32.28 -41.12
CA GLN A 294 9.14 31.62 -42.34
C GLN A 294 9.39 32.60 -43.49
N GLN A 295 8.73 33.76 -43.46
CA GLN A 295 8.79 34.77 -44.51
C GLN A 295 9.81 35.88 -44.20
N VAL A 296 10.54 35.79 -43.09
CA VAL A 296 11.53 36.81 -42.69
C VAL A 296 12.69 36.88 -43.68
N ASP A 297 13.12 38.10 -44.02
CA ASP A 297 14.30 38.31 -44.85
C ASP A 297 15.57 37.90 -44.10
N MET A 298 16.19 36.81 -44.55
CA MET A 298 17.40 36.24 -43.96
C MET A 298 18.66 37.09 -44.18
N LYS A 299 18.61 38.17 -44.98
CA LYS A 299 19.75 39.07 -45.21
C LYS A 299 19.69 40.34 -44.35
N SER A 300 18.55 40.61 -43.72
CA SER A 300 18.37 41.79 -42.88
C SER A 300 18.58 41.45 -41.40
N ILE A 301 19.66 41.96 -40.81
CA ILE A 301 19.96 41.76 -39.38
C ILE A 301 18.81 42.27 -38.49
N ASP A 302 18.23 43.43 -38.82
CA ASP A 302 17.16 44.03 -38.02
C ASP A 302 15.87 43.21 -38.09
N ALA A 303 15.49 42.73 -39.28
CA ALA A 303 14.31 41.86 -39.45
C ALA A 303 14.47 40.53 -38.69
N LEU A 304 15.67 39.95 -38.72
CA LEU A 304 15.98 38.74 -37.98
C LEU A 304 15.94 38.94 -36.46
N ARG A 305 16.47 40.06 -35.96
CA ARG A 305 16.42 40.41 -34.53
C ARG A 305 14.99 40.58 -34.04
N GLU A 306 14.17 41.35 -34.76
CA GLU A 306 12.76 41.57 -34.40
C GLU A 306 11.98 40.25 -34.37
N MET A 307 12.14 39.41 -35.40
CA MET A 307 11.47 38.11 -35.46
C MET A 307 11.96 37.16 -34.37
N ARG A 308 13.27 37.14 -34.07
CA ARG A 308 13.85 36.35 -32.96
C ARG A 308 13.23 36.75 -31.62
N GLU A 309 13.07 38.05 -31.36
CA GLU A 309 12.44 38.55 -30.12
C GLU A 309 10.96 38.17 -30.02
N LYS A 310 10.20 38.25 -31.13
CA LYS A 310 8.81 37.78 -31.18
C LYS A 310 8.69 36.28 -30.90
N LEU A 311 9.55 35.45 -31.50
CA LEU A 311 9.61 34.01 -31.26
C LEU A 311 9.96 33.72 -29.79
N GLN A 312 10.95 34.41 -29.23
CA GLN A 312 11.38 34.25 -27.83
C GLN A 312 10.29 34.65 -26.84
N THR A 313 9.56 35.74 -27.10
CA THR A 313 8.46 36.20 -26.25
C THR A 313 7.31 35.20 -26.26
N SER A 314 6.90 34.75 -27.45
CA SER A 314 5.79 33.79 -27.61
C SER A 314 6.14 32.43 -26.98
N LEU A 315 7.39 31.98 -27.14
CA LEU A 315 7.92 30.78 -26.50
C LEU A 315 7.87 30.90 -24.96
N LYS A 316 8.31 32.04 -24.41
CA LYS A 316 8.30 32.29 -22.96
C LYS A 316 6.88 32.34 -22.38
N GLU A 317 5.95 33.00 -23.05
CA GLU A 317 4.55 33.07 -22.63
C GLU A 317 3.87 31.69 -22.64
N ALA A 318 4.08 30.91 -23.71
CA ALA A 318 3.53 29.55 -23.82
C ALA A 318 4.11 28.61 -22.75
N LEU A 319 5.43 28.67 -22.50
CA LEU A 319 6.07 27.91 -21.41
C LEU A 319 5.51 28.30 -20.04
N ALA A 320 5.33 29.59 -19.78
CA ALA A 320 4.78 30.08 -18.51
C ALA A 320 3.33 29.63 -18.27
N ALA A 321 2.54 29.50 -19.33
CA ALA A 321 1.18 28.95 -19.28
C ALA A 321 1.13 27.42 -19.19
N GLY A 322 2.28 26.74 -19.29
CA GLY A 322 2.36 25.28 -19.18
C GLY A 322 1.99 24.52 -20.46
N VAL A 323 2.21 25.12 -21.64
CA VAL A 323 2.20 24.41 -22.93
C VAL A 323 3.38 23.42 -22.95
N ALA A 324 3.16 22.22 -23.49
CA ALA A 324 4.16 21.17 -23.50
C ALA A 324 5.37 21.54 -24.36
N GLU A 325 6.59 21.28 -23.88
CA GLU A 325 7.83 21.58 -24.63
C GLU A 325 7.88 20.88 -26.00
N SER A 326 7.26 19.70 -26.13
CA SER A 326 7.15 18.97 -27.41
C SER A 326 6.46 19.79 -28.50
N ASP A 327 5.44 20.56 -28.13
CA ASP A 327 4.68 21.40 -29.06
C ASP A 327 5.44 22.70 -29.40
N LEU A 328 6.48 23.01 -28.63
CA LEU A 328 7.30 24.22 -28.76
C LEU A 328 8.65 23.98 -29.43
N VAL A 329 8.96 22.72 -29.81
CA VAL A 329 10.24 22.36 -30.46
C VAL A 329 10.46 23.16 -31.74
N ALA A 330 9.43 23.29 -32.59
CA ALA A 330 9.56 23.96 -33.88
C ALA A 330 9.84 25.46 -33.73
N ILE A 331 9.18 26.13 -32.78
CA ILE A 331 9.41 27.56 -32.51
C ILE A 331 10.79 27.80 -31.89
N ASP A 332 11.25 26.94 -30.98
CA ASP A 332 12.60 27.05 -30.41
C ASP A 332 13.70 26.77 -31.46
N GLN A 333 13.54 25.75 -32.30
CA GLN A 333 14.45 25.50 -33.42
C GLN A 333 14.51 26.69 -34.37
N ARG A 334 13.37 27.31 -34.67
CA ARG A 334 13.33 28.51 -35.51
C ARG A 334 14.04 29.69 -34.84
N ARG A 335 13.78 29.93 -33.54
CA ARG A 335 14.50 30.95 -32.75
C ARG A 335 16.02 30.72 -32.81
N LYS A 336 16.49 29.49 -32.59
CA LYS A 336 17.91 29.11 -32.69
C LYS A 336 18.48 29.41 -34.07
N LYS A 337 17.74 29.05 -35.13
CA LYS A 337 18.16 29.31 -36.51
C LYS A 337 18.31 30.80 -36.79
N LEU A 338 17.34 31.63 -36.38
CA LEU A 338 17.41 33.07 -36.58
C LEU A 338 18.52 33.70 -35.72
N HIS A 339 18.72 33.22 -34.49
CA HIS A 339 19.82 33.66 -33.63
C HIS A 339 21.19 33.45 -34.30
N ASN A 340 21.44 32.26 -34.83
CA ASN A 340 22.71 32.01 -35.51
C ASN A 340 22.83 32.72 -36.85
N ALA A 341 21.73 32.92 -37.59
CA ALA A 341 21.77 33.76 -38.78
C ALA A 341 22.18 35.20 -38.47
N VAL A 342 21.75 35.75 -37.32
CA VAL A 342 22.22 37.06 -36.84
C VAL A 342 23.72 37.03 -36.55
N GLU A 343 24.23 35.99 -35.90
CA GLU A 343 25.66 35.86 -35.60
C GLU A 343 26.52 35.62 -36.85
N ASP A 344 26.06 34.82 -37.80
CA ASP A 344 26.75 34.55 -39.06
C ASP A 344 26.87 35.83 -39.91
N LEU A 345 25.84 36.68 -39.92
CA LEU A 345 25.85 37.98 -40.60
C LEU A 345 26.80 38.99 -39.94
N LYS A 346 27.15 38.82 -38.66
CA LYS A 346 28.21 39.61 -38.00
C LYS A 346 29.63 39.15 -38.39
N GLY A 347 29.76 38.02 -39.11
CA GLY A 347 31.03 37.47 -39.58
C GLY A 347 31.47 36.20 -38.84
N SER A 348 31.97 35.21 -39.59
CA SER A 348 32.38 33.90 -39.06
C SER A 348 33.66 33.93 -38.22
N ILE A 349 34.52 34.93 -38.45
CA ILE A 349 35.70 35.21 -37.65
C ILE A 349 35.60 36.68 -37.25
N ARG A 350 35.61 36.95 -35.95
CA ARG A 350 35.62 38.30 -35.39
C ARG A 350 36.85 38.47 -34.51
N VAL A 351 37.63 39.51 -34.78
CA VAL A 351 38.85 39.87 -34.07
C VAL A 351 38.60 41.17 -33.33
N PHE A 352 38.53 41.08 -32.00
CA PHE A 352 38.36 42.23 -31.12
C PHE A 352 39.70 42.65 -30.55
N CYS A 353 39.98 43.97 -30.57
CA CYS A 353 41.13 44.56 -29.92
C CYS A 353 40.71 45.22 -28.61
N ARG A 354 41.25 44.74 -27.50
CA ARG A 354 41.05 45.34 -26.18
C ARG A 354 42.35 45.94 -25.68
N VAL A 355 42.35 47.26 -25.48
CA VAL A 355 43.43 47.96 -24.78
C VAL A 355 43.10 47.96 -23.29
N ARG A 356 43.90 47.28 -22.48
CA ARG A 356 43.72 47.31 -21.02
C ARG A 356 44.14 48.68 -20.45
N PRO A 357 43.52 49.16 -19.37
CA PRO A 357 44.02 50.32 -18.65
C PRO A 357 45.43 50.06 -18.09
N LEU A 358 46.19 51.13 -17.90
CA LEU A 358 47.47 51.10 -17.19
C LEU A 358 47.25 50.63 -15.75
N SER A 359 48.15 49.78 -15.27
CA SER A 359 48.14 49.30 -13.89
C SER A 359 48.67 50.37 -12.94
N LYS A 360 48.32 50.27 -11.65
CA LYS A 360 48.83 51.19 -10.61
C LYS A 360 50.36 51.28 -10.58
N LYS A 361 51.05 50.19 -10.93
CA LYS A 361 52.52 50.15 -10.99
C LYS A 361 53.04 50.98 -12.17
N GLU A 362 52.45 50.80 -13.36
CA GLU A 362 52.82 51.53 -14.58
C GLU A 362 52.53 53.03 -14.43
N THR A 363 51.36 53.39 -13.91
CA THR A 363 51.04 54.80 -13.60
C THR A 363 51.98 55.38 -12.56
N GLY A 364 52.36 54.61 -11.53
CA GLY A 364 53.34 55.02 -10.52
C GLY A 364 54.78 55.17 -11.06
N GLN A 365 55.08 54.56 -12.20
CA GLN A 365 56.35 54.68 -12.92
C GLN A 365 56.35 55.81 -13.96
N GLY A 366 55.20 56.46 -14.19
CA GLY A 366 55.05 57.53 -15.18
C GLY A 366 54.82 57.03 -16.61
N ASP A 367 54.47 55.75 -16.79
CA ASP A 367 54.15 55.19 -18.11
C ASP A 367 52.87 55.83 -18.68
N THR A 368 52.84 56.04 -19.99
CA THR A 368 51.69 56.58 -20.74
C THR A 368 51.16 55.57 -21.75
N SER A 369 49.86 55.65 -22.07
CA SER A 369 49.28 54.82 -23.14
C SER A 369 49.81 55.29 -24.49
N ILE A 370 50.27 54.36 -25.31
CA ILE A 370 50.65 54.61 -26.71
C ILE A 370 49.54 54.21 -27.70
N CYS A 371 48.40 53.75 -27.19
CA CYS A 371 47.24 53.31 -27.96
C CYS A 371 46.12 54.35 -27.86
N GLU A 372 45.59 54.75 -29.01
CA GLU A 372 44.50 55.71 -29.15
C GLU A 372 43.42 55.10 -30.07
N ALA A 373 42.15 55.17 -29.69
CA ALA A 373 41.06 54.78 -30.58
C ALA A 373 40.86 55.89 -31.64
N VAL A 374 40.93 55.52 -32.92
CA VAL A 374 40.54 56.40 -34.03
C VAL A 374 39.02 56.39 -34.19
N ASP A 375 38.43 55.21 -34.09
CA ASP A 375 37.00 54.94 -34.07
C ASP A 375 36.73 53.59 -33.36
N GLN A 376 35.52 53.03 -33.49
CA GLN A 376 35.12 51.77 -32.86
C GLN A 376 35.76 50.51 -33.48
N MET A 377 36.45 50.62 -34.60
CA MET A 377 37.07 49.51 -35.35
C MET A 377 38.57 49.71 -35.56
N THR A 378 39.09 50.91 -35.35
CA THR A 378 40.46 51.27 -35.67
C THR A 378 41.21 51.79 -34.44
N VAL A 379 42.35 51.18 -34.14
CA VAL A 379 43.27 51.63 -33.09
C VAL A 379 44.57 52.15 -33.71
N LYS A 380 45.03 53.29 -33.23
CA LYS A 380 46.34 53.86 -33.56
C LYS A 380 47.33 53.51 -32.46
N VAL A 381 48.47 52.94 -32.85
CA VAL A 381 49.59 52.66 -31.95
C VAL A 381 50.78 53.48 -32.46
N LYS A 382 51.14 54.53 -31.72
CA LYS A 382 52.10 55.55 -32.19
C LYS A 382 51.64 56.21 -33.50
N ASP A 383 52.27 55.89 -34.62
CA ASP A 383 52.01 56.44 -35.96
C ASP A 383 51.34 55.44 -36.92
N GLU A 384 51.13 54.19 -36.49
CA GLU A 384 50.51 53.13 -37.29
C GLU A 384 49.06 52.87 -36.86
N GLN A 385 48.20 52.53 -37.81
CA GLN A 385 46.77 52.21 -37.58
C GLN A 385 46.47 50.75 -37.91
N PHE A 386 45.63 50.13 -37.08
CA PHE A 386 45.22 48.74 -37.21
C PHE A 386 43.69 48.63 -37.12
N ALA A 387 43.09 47.90 -38.04
CA ALA A 387 41.64 47.68 -38.11
C ALA A 387 41.26 46.31 -37.53
N PHE A 388 40.14 46.29 -36.80
CA PHE A 388 39.56 45.16 -36.09
C PHE A 388 38.03 45.20 -36.19
N ASP A 389 37.36 44.12 -35.81
CA ASP A 389 35.89 44.08 -35.80
C ASP A 389 35.30 44.90 -34.64
N ALA A 390 36.08 45.13 -33.58
CA ALA A 390 35.77 46.06 -32.49
C ALA A 390 37.06 46.49 -31.75
N VAL A 391 37.13 47.74 -31.33
CA VAL A 391 38.22 48.33 -30.55
C VAL A 391 37.69 48.92 -29.24
N PHE A 392 38.22 48.45 -28.11
CA PHE A 392 37.85 48.89 -26.77
C PHE A 392 39.05 49.56 -26.07
N THR A 393 39.04 50.90 -25.93
CA THR A 393 40.20 51.67 -25.44
C THR A 393 39.84 52.81 -24.46
N PRO A 394 40.18 52.68 -23.15
CA PRO A 394 40.51 51.45 -22.45
C PRO A 394 39.27 50.58 -22.28
N GLY A 395 39.33 49.31 -22.68
CA GLY A 395 38.18 48.40 -22.64
C GLY A 395 37.95 47.76 -21.27
N THR A 396 36.71 47.85 -20.78
CA THR A 396 36.21 47.09 -19.63
C THR A 396 35.94 45.62 -20.01
N GLN A 397 35.66 44.77 -19.02
CA GLN A 397 35.29 43.39 -19.31
C GLN A 397 33.84 43.30 -19.77
N GLU A 398 32.98 44.12 -19.19
CA GLU A 398 31.55 44.19 -19.42
C GLU A 398 31.25 44.58 -20.87
N GLU A 399 31.96 45.59 -21.40
CA GLU A 399 31.85 46.00 -22.81
C GLU A 399 32.23 44.87 -23.77
N VAL A 400 33.33 44.17 -23.51
CA VAL A 400 33.77 43.03 -24.35
C VAL A 400 32.77 41.87 -24.25
N PHE A 401 32.18 41.65 -23.07
CA PHE A 401 31.19 40.59 -22.86
C PHE A 401 29.88 40.87 -23.57
N GLU A 402 29.34 42.09 -23.54
CA GLU A 402 28.09 42.43 -24.24
C GLU A 402 28.17 42.11 -25.74
N ASP A 403 29.31 42.39 -26.38
CA ASP A 403 29.52 42.08 -27.81
C ASP A 403 29.69 40.58 -28.10
N CYS A 404 30.08 39.79 -27.10
CA CYS A 404 30.28 38.34 -27.21
C CYS A 404 29.13 37.50 -26.65
N ARG A 405 28.17 38.10 -25.93
CA ARG A 405 27.14 37.36 -25.16
C ARG A 405 26.30 36.43 -26.02
N ASP A 406 26.01 36.85 -27.26
CA ASP A 406 25.18 36.10 -28.20
C ASP A 406 25.89 34.80 -28.66
N LEU A 407 27.23 34.77 -28.67
CA LEU A 407 28.01 33.56 -28.93
C LEU A 407 27.89 32.55 -27.78
N VAL A 408 27.78 33.02 -26.54
CA VAL A 408 27.53 32.14 -25.38
C VAL A 408 26.16 31.47 -25.52
N GLN A 409 25.15 32.22 -25.99
CA GLN A 409 23.83 31.67 -26.29
C GLN A 409 23.90 30.64 -27.44
N SER A 410 24.66 30.90 -28.51
CA SER A 410 24.90 29.93 -29.59
C SER A 410 25.52 28.64 -29.06
N ALA A 411 26.52 28.73 -28.17
CA ALA A 411 27.12 27.57 -27.53
C ALA A 411 26.11 26.77 -26.68
N ALA A 412 25.26 27.46 -25.90
CA ALA A 412 24.19 26.84 -25.13
C ALA A 412 23.12 26.19 -26.03
N ASP A 413 22.88 26.74 -27.21
CA ASP A 413 21.98 26.22 -28.24
C ASP A 413 22.58 25.03 -29.02
N GLY A 414 23.82 24.62 -28.71
CA GLY A 414 24.48 23.44 -29.28
C GLY A 414 25.41 23.72 -30.46
N TYR A 415 25.76 24.99 -30.72
CA TYR A 415 26.70 25.36 -31.78
C TYR A 415 28.14 25.36 -31.28
N ASN A 416 29.07 24.99 -32.18
CA ASN A 416 30.50 25.04 -31.88
C ASN A 416 30.97 26.49 -31.92
N VAL A 417 31.40 27.01 -30.76
CA VAL A 417 31.92 28.36 -30.61
C VAL A 417 33.34 28.28 -30.06
N THR A 418 34.25 29.03 -30.67
CA THR A 418 35.63 29.15 -30.20
C THR A 418 35.93 30.61 -29.86
N MET A 419 36.33 30.85 -28.61
CA MET A 419 36.82 32.16 -28.16
C MET A 419 38.18 31.95 -27.48
N PHE A 420 39.18 32.70 -27.91
CA PHE A 420 40.49 32.72 -27.27
C PHE A 420 41.06 34.13 -27.27
N ALA A 421 41.77 34.48 -26.19
CA ALA A 421 42.47 35.74 -26.07
C ALA A 421 43.98 35.52 -26.29
N TYR A 422 44.60 36.31 -27.15
CA TYR A 422 46.03 36.24 -27.45
C TYR A 422 46.73 37.60 -27.24
N GLY A 423 48.06 37.59 -27.18
CA GLY A 423 48.88 38.78 -26.89
C GLY A 423 50.03 38.49 -25.91
N GLN A 424 50.92 39.46 -25.70
CA GLN A 424 52.09 39.31 -24.83
C GLN A 424 51.72 39.07 -23.35
N THR A 425 52.67 38.56 -22.56
CA THR A 425 52.49 38.41 -21.11
C THR A 425 52.20 39.77 -20.46
N GLY A 426 51.24 39.81 -19.53
CA GLY A 426 50.81 41.07 -18.91
C GLY A 426 49.81 41.91 -19.73
N ALA A 427 49.43 41.50 -20.95
CA ALA A 427 48.44 42.21 -21.77
C ALA A 427 46.98 42.08 -21.28
N GLY A 428 46.71 41.30 -20.23
CA GLY A 428 45.35 41.13 -19.68
C GLY A 428 44.52 40.01 -20.30
N LYS A 429 45.13 39.03 -20.99
CA LYS A 429 44.43 37.85 -21.58
C LYS A 429 43.54 37.11 -20.57
N THR A 430 44.11 36.65 -19.46
CA THR A 430 43.39 35.93 -18.40
C THR A 430 42.31 36.80 -17.76
N PHE A 431 42.58 38.09 -17.56
CA PHE A 431 41.61 39.04 -17.03
C PHE A 431 40.44 39.26 -18.00
N THR A 432 40.68 39.22 -19.31
CA THR A 432 39.62 39.32 -20.32
C THR A 432 38.68 38.12 -20.28
N MET A 433 39.24 36.90 -20.17
CA MET A 433 38.42 35.68 -20.14
C MET A 433 37.77 35.37 -18.79
N TYR A 434 38.45 35.65 -17.69
CA TYR A 434 37.99 35.22 -16.36
C TYR A 434 37.68 36.38 -15.41
N GLY A 435 37.98 37.63 -15.78
CA GLY A 435 37.81 38.79 -14.91
C GLY A 435 38.82 38.87 -13.78
N ALA A 436 38.51 39.65 -12.75
CA ALA A 436 39.31 39.71 -11.54
C ALA A 436 39.28 38.36 -10.79
N ILE A 437 40.46 37.82 -10.49
CA ILE A 437 40.67 36.51 -9.84
C ILE A 437 40.05 36.41 -8.43
N SER A 438 39.49 37.49 -7.87
CA SER A 438 38.67 37.45 -6.65
C SER A 438 37.39 36.59 -6.82
N ILE A 439 36.89 36.44 -8.05
CA ILE A 439 35.77 35.53 -8.34
C ILE A 439 36.28 34.09 -8.52
N VAL A 440 37.52 33.90 -8.98
CA VAL A 440 38.13 32.56 -9.17
C VAL A 440 38.61 31.94 -7.84
N ALA A 441 39.02 32.76 -6.86
CA ALA A 441 39.26 32.30 -5.49
C ALA A 441 37.96 31.88 -4.76
N ARG A 442 36.79 32.40 -5.20
CA ARG A 442 35.47 31.85 -4.85
C ARG A 442 35.00 30.75 -5.82
N ALA A 443 35.62 30.57 -6.97
CA ALA A 443 35.33 29.50 -7.95
C ALA A 443 35.98 28.15 -7.62
N ARG A 444 36.53 27.96 -6.41
CA ARG A 444 36.45 26.65 -5.73
C ARG A 444 35.01 26.28 -5.33
N LYS A 445 34.04 27.17 -5.58
CA LYS A 445 32.59 26.97 -5.48
C LYS A 445 31.89 27.46 -6.76
N SER A 446 32.26 26.94 -7.95
CA SER A 446 31.47 27.15 -9.17
C SER A 446 30.35 26.10 -9.30
N PRO A 447 29.24 26.39 -10.01
CA PRO A 447 28.05 25.51 -10.11
C PRO A 447 28.28 24.17 -10.79
N LEU A 448 29.44 23.94 -11.42
CA LEU A 448 29.83 22.62 -11.91
C LEU A 448 30.12 21.63 -10.76
N ALA A 449 30.53 22.14 -9.59
CA ALA A 449 30.62 21.36 -8.35
C ALA A 449 29.28 21.21 -7.62
N LEU A 450 28.23 21.95 -8.04
CA LEU A 450 26.86 21.74 -7.53
C LEU A 450 26.22 20.45 -8.10
N ARG A 451 26.83 19.85 -9.13
CA ARG A 451 26.51 18.49 -9.62
C ARG A 451 27.29 17.36 -8.92
N LEU A 452 28.18 17.69 -7.98
CA LEU A 452 28.91 16.73 -7.15
C LEU A 452 28.66 16.97 -5.64
N ARG A 453 27.47 17.45 -5.28
CA ARG A 453 26.84 16.97 -4.04
C ARG A 453 26.25 15.59 -4.32
N THR A 454 27.11 14.60 -4.58
CA THR A 454 26.81 13.31 -3.96
C THR A 454 26.71 13.66 -2.48
N SER A 455 25.50 13.52 -1.95
CA SER A 455 25.17 13.54 -0.52
C SER A 455 26.39 13.19 0.32
N GLY A 456 26.64 13.87 1.44
CA GLY A 456 27.64 13.45 2.44
C GLY A 456 27.29 12.10 3.08
N ARG A 457 26.93 11.11 2.25
CA ARG A 457 26.63 9.73 2.52
C ARG A 457 27.79 8.90 1.96
N VAL A 458 28.33 8.03 2.80
CA VAL A 458 29.42 7.10 2.50
C VAL A 458 28.81 5.75 2.17
N ALA A 459 29.42 5.01 1.23
CA ALA A 459 29.03 3.64 0.93
C ALA A 459 29.52 2.71 2.05
N ALA A 460 28.59 2.00 2.70
CA ALA A 460 28.87 0.94 3.65
C ALA A 460 28.41 -0.41 3.06
N LYS A 461 29.11 -1.49 3.39
CA LYS A 461 28.62 -2.85 3.05
C LYS A 461 27.51 -3.22 4.05
N PRO A 462 26.38 -3.79 3.58
CA PRO A 462 25.35 -4.28 4.48
C PRO A 462 25.86 -5.47 5.29
N ARG A 463 25.24 -5.71 6.44
CA ARG A 463 25.52 -6.92 7.23
C ARG A 463 25.01 -8.15 6.50
N ARG A 464 25.77 -9.23 6.55
CA ARG A 464 25.41 -10.51 5.95
C ARG A 464 24.92 -11.49 7.03
N LEU A 465 23.73 -12.04 6.84
CA LEU A 465 23.08 -13.00 7.72
C LEU A 465 22.87 -14.33 6.99
N THR A 466 22.70 -15.42 7.73
CA THR A 466 22.44 -16.75 7.17
C THR A 466 21.11 -17.30 7.68
N VAL A 467 20.25 -17.73 6.77
CA VAL A 467 18.97 -18.38 7.08
C VAL A 467 19.00 -19.81 6.56
N ASN A 468 18.84 -20.78 7.46
CA ASN A 468 18.77 -22.19 7.09
C ASN A 468 17.34 -22.58 6.66
N LEU A 469 17.11 -22.83 5.38
CA LEU A 469 15.81 -23.23 4.83
C LEU A 469 15.40 -24.66 5.22
N ASP A 470 16.35 -25.51 5.64
CA ASP A 470 16.04 -26.86 6.12
C ASP A 470 15.48 -26.87 7.55
N ALA A 471 15.63 -25.76 8.28
CA ALA A 471 15.02 -25.61 9.60
C ALA A 471 13.51 -25.35 9.48
N GLU A 472 12.78 -25.75 10.53
CA GLU A 472 11.35 -25.43 10.69
C GLU A 472 11.11 -23.92 10.50
N PRO A 473 10.13 -23.51 9.68
CA PRO A 473 9.95 -22.10 9.30
C PRO A 473 9.94 -21.13 10.50
N LYS A 474 9.25 -21.50 11.59
CA LYS A 474 9.17 -20.69 12.81
C LYS A 474 10.52 -20.48 13.52
N SER A 475 11.51 -21.32 13.28
CA SER A 475 12.83 -21.25 13.93
C SER A 475 13.92 -20.64 13.02
N ARG A 476 13.64 -20.38 11.74
CA ARG A 476 14.64 -19.92 10.76
C ARG A 476 15.35 -18.62 11.13
N TRP A 477 14.67 -17.76 11.90
CA TRP A 477 15.15 -16.44 12.30
C TRP A 477 15.53 -16.33 13.79
N SER A 478 15.48 -17.43 14.56
CA SER A 478 15.68 -17.37 16.01
C SER A 478 17.08 -16.92 16.42
N PHE A 479 18.06 -17.04 15.54
CA PHE A 479 19.44 -16.59 15.79
C PHE A 479 19.53 -15.08 16.01
N LEU A 480 18.61 -14.28 15.46
CA LEU A 480 18.61 -12.82 15.61
C LEU A 480 18.47 -12.37 17.06
N ALA A 481 17.85 -13.18 17.94
CA ALA A 481 17.75 -12.89 19.36
C ALA A 481 19.13 -12.79 20.06
N LYS A 482 20.18 -13.32 19.43
CA LYS A 482 21.57 -13.30 19.93
C LYS A 482 22.53 -12.59 18.98
N GLU A 483 22.01 -12.01 17.89
CA GLU A 483 22.82 -11.33 16.88
C GLU A 483 23.18 -9.92 17.40
N PRO A 484 24.48 -9.61 17.59
CA PRO A 484 24.88 -8.31 18.13
C PRO A 484 24.40 -7.14 17.27
N GLY A 485 23.96 -6.04 17.87
CA GLY A 485 23.48 -4.85 17.14
C GLY A 485 22.00 -4.90 16.73
N PHE A 486 21.23 -5.88 17.22
CA PHE A 486 19.77 -5.93 17.11
C PHE A 486 19.05 -5.61 18.43
N GLU A 487 19.78 -5.26 19.50
CA GLU A 487 19.24 -5.05 20.84
C GLU A 487 18.26 -3.87 20.90
N ASP A 488 18.48 -2.84 20.07
CA ASP A 488 17.66 -1.63 19.97
C ASP A 488 16.72 -1.62 18.76
N TYR A 489 16.67 -2.71 17.98
CA TYR A 489 15.86 -2.82 16.76
C TYR A 489 14.40 -2.45 17.02
N ARG A 490 13.80 -2.98 18.09
CA ARG A 490 12.40 -2.71 18.46
C ARG A 490 12.14 -1.21 18.58
N ALA A 491 13.01 -0.48 19.29
CA ALA A 491 12.82 0.94 19.54
C ALA A 491 12.88 1.74 18.23
N LYS A 492 13.84 1.42 17.34
CA LYS A 492 13.99 2.07 16.03
C LYS A 492 12.86 1.72 15.07
N ALA A 493 12.45 0.45 15.03
CA ALA A 493 11.34 -0.02 14.20
C ALA A 493 10.01 0.61 14.65
N ALA A 494 9.73 0.67 15.96
CA ALA A 494 8.52 1.31 16.49
C ALA A 494 8.46 2.79 16.12
N GLY A 495 9.55 3.54 16.32
CA GLY A 495 9.61 4.96 15.96
C GLY A 495 9.39 5.22 14.47
N TYR A 496 9.87 4.33 13.60
CA TYR A 496 9.59 4.40 12.16
C TYR A 496 8.12 4.09 11.85
N LEU A 497 7.56 3.02 12.40
CA LEU A 497 6.18 2.63 12.14
C LEU A 497 5.18 3.69 12.64
N GLU A 498 5.37 4.25 13.83
CA GLU A 498 4.52 5.32 14.38
C GLU A 498 4.51 6.58 13.49
N LYS A 499 5.66 6.91 12.89
CA LYS A 499 5.80 8.09 12.03
C LYS A 499 5.03 7.98 10.72
N TYR A 500 4.84 6.75 10.21
CA TYR A 500 4.43 6.52 8.84
C TYR A 500 3.14 5.69 8.68
N ILE A 501 2.71 4.98 9.71
CA ILE A 501 1.49 4.15 9.69
C ILE A 501 0.35 4.88 10.42
N PRO A 502 -0.75 5.23 9.71
CA PRO A 502 -1.94 5.79 10.35
C PRO A 502 -2.52 4.83 11.40
N ALA A 503 -2.86 5.36 12.58
CA ALA A 503 -3.45 4.59 13.67
C ALA A 503 -4.77 3.87 13.27
N SER A 504 -5.50 4.41 12.27
CA SER A 504 -6.71 3.80 11.73
C SER A 504 -6.49 2.44 11.05
N LEU A 505 -5.25 2.09 10.69
CA LEU A 505 -4.91 0.80 10.07
C LEU A 505 -4.65 -0.31 11.08
N LEU A 506 -4.39 0.03 12.35
CA LEU A 506 -4.05 -0.95 13.39
C LEU A 506 -5.11 -2.05 13.57
N PRO A 507 -6.44 -1.77 13.52
CA PRO A 507 -7.44 -2.83 13.61
C PRO A 507 -7.37 -3.87 12.48
N ILE A 508 -7.08 -3.41 11.25
CA ILE A 508 -6.97 -4.29 10.08
C ILE A 508 -5.70 -5.16 10.20
N VAL A 509 -4.59 -4.53 10.59
CA VAL A 509 -3.31 -5.21 10.83
C VAL A 509 -3.44 -6.28 11.92
N ASN A 510 -4.14 -5.96 13.02
CA ASN A 510 -4.37 -6.91 14.10
C ASN A 510 -5.19 -8.12 13.61
N ARG A 511 -6.25 -7.89 12.82
CA ARG A 511 -7.03 -8.98 12.20
C ARG A 511 -6.18 -9.85 11.27
N ILE A 512 -5.28 -9.25 10.47
CA ILE A 512 -4.33 -10.00 9.64
C ILE A 512 -3.36 -10.80 10.53
N ALA A 513 -2.85 -10.21 11.59
CA ALA A 513 -1.95 -10.88 12.55
C ALA A 513 -2.64 -12.07 13.24
N GLU A 514 -3.92 -11.97 13.55
CA GLU A 514 -4.73 -13.08 14.09
C GLU A 514 -4.95 -14.20 13.07
N SER A 515 -4.85 -13.92 11.76
CA SER A 515 -5.11 -14.85 10.66
C SER A 515 -3.96 -14.92 9.65
N LEU A 516 -2.70 -14.91 10.10
CA LEU A 516 -1.54 -14.85 9.18
C LEU A 516 -1.50 -15.95 8.12
N GLU A 517 -1.87 -17.18 8.47
CA GLU A 517 -1.79 -18.31 7.55
C GLU A 517 -2.79 -18.23 6.39
N SER A 518 -3.87 -17.44 6.51
CA SER A 518 -4.77 -17.17 5.39
C SER A 518 -4.24 -16.03 4.51
N ALA A 519 -3.59 -15.03 5.11
CA ALA A 519 -3.06 -13.86 4.43
C ALA A 519 -1.73 -14.14 3.68
N TYR A 520 -0.85 -14.96 4.25
CA TYR A 520 0.51 -15.23 3.74
C TYR A 520 0.69 -16.68 3.30
N TYR A 521 1.84 -17.01 2.69
CA TYR A 521 2.22 -18.41 2.54
C TYR A 521 2.44 -19.02 3.93
N LYS A 522 2.02 -20.27 4.14
CA LYS A 522 2.08 -20.93 5.45
C LYS A 522 3.46 -20.83 6.12
N ASP A 523 4.53 -21.17 5.40
CA ASP A 523 5.89 -21.10 5.92
C ASP A 523 6.29 -19.65 6.27
N TYR A 524 5.82 -18.67 5.51
CA TYR A 524 6.13 -17.26 5.73
C TYR A 524 5.38 -16.72 6.94
N ALA A 525 4.12 -17.12 7.15
CA ALA A 525 3.37 -16.81 8.37
C ALA A 525 4.10 -17.34 9.63
N GLN A 526 4.64 -18.55 9.56
CA GLN A 526 5.41 -19.15 10.64
C GLN A 526 6.75 -18.42 10.85
N GLU A 527 7.47 -18.07 9.78
CA GLU A 527 8.67 -17.24 9.87
C GLU A 527 8.39 -15.88 10.50
N MET A 528 7.27 -15.23 10.16
CA MET A 528 6.88 -13.94 10.76
C MET A 528 6.67 -14.06 12.27
N GLN A 529 6.05 -15.15 12.75
CA GLN A 529 5.90 -15.40 14.19
C GLN A 529 7.25 -15.63 14.88
N GLY A 530 8.15 -16.40 14.25
CA GLY A 530 9.49 -16.64 14.75
C GLY A 530 10.33 -15.37 14.82
N LEU A 531 10.28 -14.57 13.76
CA LEU A 531 10.99 -13.30 13.64
C LEU A 531 10.48 -12.26 14.65
N ALA A 532 9.17 -12.18 14.86
CA ALA A 532 8.57 -11.33 15.90
C ALA A 532 9.15 -11.66 17.28
N SER A 533 9.22 -12.96 17.59
CA SER A 533 9.79 -13.44 18.86
C SER A 533 11.29 -13.14 18.98
N ALA A 534 12.05 -13.28 17.88
CA ALA A 534 13.49 -13.06 17.87
C ALA A 534 13.88 -11.58 18.01
N LEU A 535 13.10 -10.68 17.42
CA LEU A 535 13.34 -9.23 17.44
C LEU A 535 12.61 -8.52 18.60
N ASN A 536 11.92 -9.27 19.45
CA ASN A 536 11.12 -8.74 20.57
C ASN A 536 10.07 -7.70 20.13
N VAL A 537 9.40 -7.94 19.00
CA VAL A 537 8.31 -7.11 18.46
C VAL A 537 7.02 -7.92 18.37
N SER A 538 5.88 -7.24 18.25
CA SER A 538 4.59 -7.89 18.00
C SER A 538 4.51 -8.44 16.57
N VAL A 539 3.66 -9.43 16.36
CA VAL A 539 3.43 -9.96 15.00
C VAL A 539 2.77 -8.93 14.09
N GLY A 540 1.94 -8.02 14.65
CA GLY A 540 1.38 -6.89 13.92
C GLY A 540 2.45 -5.93 13.39
N GLU A 541 3.50 -5.64 14.18
CA GLU A 541 4.64 -4.83 13.73
C GLU A 541 5.42 -5.53 12.61
N ILE A 542 5.62 -6.85 12.68
CA ILE A 542 6.23 -7.61 11.57
C ILE A 542 5.37 -7.57 10.31
N VAL A 543 4.03 -7.67 10.44
CA VAL A 543 3.11 -7.48 9.32
C VAL A 543 3.30 -6.09 8.71
N LEU A 544 3.33 -5.04 9.52
CA LEU A 544 3.56 -3.67 9.04
C LEU A 544 4.91 -3.51 8.33
N ILE A 545 6.00 -4.04 8.88
CA ILE A 545 7.33 -4.00 8.25
C ILE A 545 7.35 -4.74 6.90
N ASN A 546 6.56 -5.81 6.77
CA ASN A 546 6.44 -6.52 5.49
C ASN A 546 5.56 -5.79 4.46
N LEU A 547 4.78 -4.81 4.90
CA LEU A 547 3.90 -4.00 4.05
C LEU A 547 4.48 -2.62 3.74
N VAL A 548 5.39 -2.09 4.56
CA VAL A 548 5.83 -0.69 4.46
C VAL A 548 6.46 -0.34 3.12
N TYR A 549 7.17 -1.28 2.46
CA TYR A 549 7.69 -1.05 1.11
C TYR A 549 6.58 -0.93 0.06
N GLN A 550 5.45 -1.60 0.28
CA GLN A 550 4.32 -1.67 -0.65
C GLN A 550 3.27 -0.58 -0.38
N VAL A 551 3.33 0.05 0.77
CA VAL A 551 2.50 1.20 1.11
C VAL A 551 3.13 2.44 0.47
N GLU A 552 2.68 2.74 -0.75
CA GLU A 552 3.07 3.96 -1.47
C GLU A 552 2.71 5.20 -0.62
N GLY A 553 3.63 6.15 -0.50
CA GLY A 553 3.45 7.39 0.27
C GLY A 553 4.13 7.42 1.66
N ILE A 554 4.75 6.32 2.10
CA ILE A 554 5.62 6.33 3.29
C ILE A 554 7.02 6.81 2.87
N GLY A 555 7.26 8.12 2.95
CA GLY A 555 8.62 8.68 2.96
C GLY A 555 8.94 9.74 1.91
N THR A 556 8.36 9.72 0.71
CA THR A 556 8.79 10.64 -0.36
C THR A 556 7.84 11.83 -0.53
N SER A 557 8.09 12.89 0.26
CA SER A 557 7.71 14.24 -0.15
C SER A 557 8.73 14.72 -1.17
N CYS A 558 8.33 14.73 -2.43
CA CYS A 558 9.11 15.25 -3.54
C CYS A 558 9.46 16.76 -3.35
N ALA A 559 8.85 17.42 -2.35
CA ALA A 559 9.03 18.83 -2.01
C ALA A 559 10.38 19.18 -1.34
N LYS A 560 11.26 18.22 -1.02
CA LYS A 560 12.53 18.56 -0.35
C LYS A 560 13.76 18.73 -1.23
N VAL A 561 13.96 18.03 -2.36
CA VAL A 561 15.23 18.21 -3.11
C VAL A 561 15.27 17.77 -4.59
N ASN A 562 14.17 17.82 -5.35
CA ASN A 562 14.28 17.55 -6.79
C ASN A 562 14.74 18.79 -7.60
N THR A 563 15.93 18.73 -8.20
CA THR A 563 16.49 19.77 -9.09
C THR A 563 16.33 19.45 -10.59
N THR A 564 15.50 18.46 -10.98
CA THR A 564 15.25 18.13 -12.41
C THR A 564 13.92 18.63 -12.98
N GLY A 565 13.25 19.60 -12.35
CA GLY A 565 12.03 20.22 -12.86
C GLY A 565 11.04 20.60 -11.75
N PRO A 566 9.96 21.36 -12.04
CA PRO A 566 9.03 21.81 -11.02
C PRO A 566 8.30 20.62 -10.41
N CYS A 567 8.68 20.29 -9.19
CA CYS A 567 7.95 19.36 -8.35
C CYS A 567 6.71 20.07 -7.81
N PRO A 568 5.47 19.67 -8.17
CA PRO A 568 4.28 20.23 -7.55
C PRO A 568 4.30 19.86 -6.07
N SER A 569 4.29 20.86 -5.21
CA SER A 569 4.45 20.79 -3.74
C SER A 569 3.41 19.95 -2.97
N LYS A 570 2.64 19.10 -3.66
CA LYS A 570 1.52 18.32 -3.12
C LYS A 570 1.47 16.87 -3.57
N GLN A 571 2.40 16.38 -4.40
CA GLN A 571 2.36 14.98 -4.86
C GLN A 571 3.37 14.12 -4.09
N GLN A 572 2.83 13.21 -3.27
CA GLN A 572 3.53 12.02 -2.76
C GLN A 572 3.61 11.05 -3.94
N GLY A 573 4.81 10.67 -4.35
CA GLY A 573 5.04 9.69 -5.43
C GLY A 573 5.87 8.51 -4.90
N PRO A 574 5.78 7.31 -5.52
CA PRO A 574 6.52 6.13 -5.07
C PRO A 574 8.04 6.36 -5.13
N GLY A 575 8.76 5.55 -4.35
CA GLY A 575 10.23 5.57 -4.29
C GLY A 575 10.86 5.49 -5.68
N LEU A 576 11.79 6.41 -5.95
CA LEU A 576 12.42 6.64 -7.26
C LEU A 576 13.45 5.55 -7.59
N CYS A 577 13.09 4.27 -7.57
CA CYS A 577 14.02 3.16 -7.84
C CYS A 577 14.46 3.11 -9.32
N SER A 578 15.70 2.68 -9.57
CA SER A 578 16.24 2.46 -10.92
C SER A 578 16.80 1.05 -11.04
N ALA A 579 16.52 0.37 -12.15
CA ALA A 579 17.01 -0.99 -12.41
C ALA A 579 17.46 -1.13 -13.87
N LEU A 580 18.59 -1.79 -14.08
CA LEU A 580 19.16 -2.12 -15.39
C LEU A 580 19.39 -3.63 -15.49
N VAL A 581 19.04 -4.21 -16.62
CA VAL A 581 19.50 -5.54 -17.05
C VAL A 581 20.09 -5.44 -18.45
N ALA A 582 21.25 -6.04 -18.68
CA ALA A 582 21.94 -5.97 -19.97
C ALA A 582 22.76 -7.23 -20.24
N HIS A 583 23.03 -7.50 -21.52
CA HIS A 583 24.02 -8.49 -21.95
C HIS A 583 24.98 -7.87 -22.97
N GLY A 584 26.20 -8.39 -23.04
CA GLY A 584 27.16 -8.01 -24.07
C GLY A 584 26.76 -8.50 -25.47
N PRO A 585 27.46 -8.06 -26.53
CA PRO A 585 27.09 -8.36 -27.92
C PRO A 585 27.30 -9.83 -28.33
N ASN A 586 28.08 -10.62 -27.58
CA ASN A 586 28.39 -12.00 -27.94
C ASN A 586 27.45 -12.98 -27.25
N ALA A 587 27.05 -14.05 -27.94
CA ALA A 587 26.20 -15.11 -27.39
C ALA A 587 26.79 -15.81 -26.13
N GLY A 588 28.10 -15.66 -25.90
CA GLY A 588 28.78 -16.15 -24.69
C GLY A 588 28.78 -15.16 -23.52
N ASP A 589 28.33 -13.92 -23.69
CA ASP A 589 28.42 -12.88 -22.66
C ASP A 589 27.41 -13.14 -21.53
N ALA A 590 27.80 -12.77 -20.31
CA ALA A 590 26.92 -12.88 -19.15
C ALA A 590 25.85 -11.79 -19.16
N VAL A 591 24.68 -12.10 -18.60
CA VAL A 591 23.66 -11.09 -18.28
C VAL A 591 24.02 -10.48 -16.94
N TRP A 592 24.02 -9.16 -16.86
CA TRP A 592 24.31 -8.41 -15.66
C TRP A 592 23.11 -7.56 -15.25
N GLN A 593 23.04 -7.27 -13.96
CA GLN A 593 21.97 -6.50 -13.36
C GLN A 593 22.52 -5.42 -12.42
N GLY A 594 21.99 -4.21 -12.53
CA GLY A 594 22.26 -3.10 -11.62
C GLY A 594 20.96 -2.56 -11.01
N ARG A 595 20.99 -2.20 -9.73
CA ARG A 595 19.86 -1.59 -9.00
C ARG A 595 20.30 -0.39 -8.18
N ASN A 596 19.45 0.64 -8.17
CA ASN A 596 19.32 1.58 -7.06
C ASN A 596 17.94 1.47 -6.43
N LEU A 597 17.92 1.22 -5.13
CA LEU A 597 16.74 1.28 -4.27
C LEU A 597 16.69 2.65 -3.61
N ASP A 598 15.64 3.39 -3.95
CA ASP A 598 15.44 4.75 -3.49
C ASP A 598 14.16 4.77 -2.63
N TRP A 599 14.34 4.52 -1.33
CA TRP A 599 13.25 4.43 -0.36
C TRP A 599 13.17 5.72 0.49
N ASP A 600 14.29 6.45 0.64
CA ASP A 600 14.46 7.48 1.64
C ASP A 600 14.22 6.93 3.06
N LEU A 601 14.79 5.75 3.31
CA LEU A 601 14.68 5.06 4.59
C LEU A 601 15.30 5.92 5.71
N ASP A 602 14.67 5.93 6.89
CA ASP A 602 15.21 6.65 8.03
C ASP A 602 16.64 6.17 8.34
N ALA A 603 17.53 7.09 8.71
CA ALA A 603 18.93 6.78 8.94
C ALA A 603 19.12 5.67 9.99
N SER A 604 18.22 5.60 10.97
CA SER A 604 18.19 4.56 12.01
C SER A 604 17.81 3.16 11.49
N LEU A 605 17.18 3.07 10.31
CA LEU A 605 16.83 1.79 9.68
C LEU A 605 17.77 1.37 8.56
N LEU A 606 18.58 2.28 8.02
CA LEU A 606 19.60 1.96 7.00
C LEU A 606 20.62 0.92 7.49
N GLU A 607 20.93 0.88 8.78
CA GLU A 607 21.85 -0.11 9.35
C GLU A 607 21.28 -1.53 9.38
N TYR A 608 19.95 -1.67 9.28
CA TYR A 608 19.25 -2.95 9.23
C TYR A 608 18.96 -3.41 7.80
N VAL A 609 19.51 -2.75 6.79
CA VAL A 609 19.60 -3.32 5.44
C VAL A 609 20.62 -4.46 5.47
N VAL A 610 20.16 -5.67 5.17
CA VAL A 610 20.94 -6.91 5.29
C VAL A 610 20.97 -7.68 3.97
N GLU A 611 22.11 -8.33 3.74
CA GLU A 611 22.23 -9.45 2.79
C GLU A 611 21.91 -10.74 3.54
N VAL A 612 21.03 -11.58 2.99
CA VAL A 612 20.60 -12.83 3.62
C VAL A 612 20.94 -13.98 2.69
N ASP A 613 21.88 -14.82 3.13
CA ASP A 613 22.23 -16.08 2.48
C ASP A 613 21.22 -17.15 2.90
N TYR A 614 20.28 -17.48 2.01
CA TYR A 614 19.30 -18.54 2.23
C TYR A 614 19.93 -19.88 1.85
N GLN A 615 20.20 -20.72 2.85
CA GLN A 615 20.93 -21.98 2.67
C GLN A 615 20.02 -23.20 2.67
N ARG A 616 20.38 -24.19 1.85
CA ARG A 616 19.80 -25.54 1.83
C ARG A 616 20.93 -26.55 1.74
N GLY A 617 20.92 -27.56 2.60
CA GLY A 617 22.02 -28.52 2.75
C GLY A 617 23.35 -27.85 3.11
N GLY A 618 23.33 -26.76 3.88
CA GLY A 618 24.52 -25.98 4.25
C GLY A 618 25.18 -25.19 3.11
N LYS A 619 24.52 -25.08 1.95
CA LYS A 619 24.99 -24.29 0.81
C LYS A 619 24.02 -23.17 0.49
N THR A 620 24.52 -21.99 0.18
CA THR A 620 23.68 -20.86 -0.26
C THR A 620 22.95 -21.23 -1.55
N ALA A 621 21.61 -21.27 -1.47
CA ALA A 621 20.76 -21.42 -2.64
C ALA A 621 20.69 -20.08 -3.37
N PHE A 622 20.37 -19.00 -2.66
CA PHE A 622 20.40 -17.64 -3.17
C PHE A 622 20.70 -16.64 -2.05
N THR A 623 21.16 -15.46 -2.44
CA THR A 623 21.32 -14.32 -1.54
C THR A 623 20.27 -13.27 -1.87
N GLY A 624 19.51 -12.83 -0.86
CA GLY A 624 18.54 -11.75 -0.97
C GLY A 624 19.01 -10.50 -0.22
N VAL A 625 18.55 -9.33 -0.63
CA VAL A 625 18.72 -8.07 0.11
C VAL A 625 17.36 -7.58 0.56
N GLN A 626 17.25 -7.25 1.85
CA GLN A 626 16.02 -6.82 2.50
C GLN A 626 16.33 -5.97 3.73
N VAL A 627 15.32 -5.32 4.31
CA VAL A 627 15.42 -4.74 5.65
C VAL A 627 15.10 -5.84 6.66
N ALA A 628 15.88 -5.96 7.73
CA ALA A 628 15.60 -6.93 8.79
C ALA A 628 14.19 -6.70 9.35
N GLY A 629 13.47 -7.80 9.65
CA GLY A 629 12.02 -7.76 9.92
C GLY A 629 11.16 -8.11 8.69
N MET A 630 11.68 -7.92 7.47
CA MET A 630 11.01 -8.39 6.24
C MET A 630 11.30 -9.87 5.99
N ILE A 631 10.26 -10.61 5.59
CA ILE A 631 10.35 -11.99 5.08
C ILE A 631 10.56 -12.00 3.58
N GLY A 632 9.91 -11.10 2.84
CA GLY A 632 10.14 -10.95 1.40
C GLY A 632 11.52 -10.35 1.11
N ILE A 633 11.99 -10.52 -0.12
CA ILE A 633 13.24 -9.90 -0.60
C ILE A 633 12.92 -8.66 -1.42
N LEU A 634 13.82 -7.68 -1.47
CA LEU A 634 13.70 -6.52 -2.37
C LEU A 634 14.41 -6.78 -3.71
N HIS A 635 15.49 -7.54 -3.67
CA HIS A 635 16.24 -8.05 -4.82
C HIS A 635 17.12 -9.22 -4.37
N GLY A 636 17.67 -10.00 -5.31
CA GLY A 636 18.58 -11.09 -4.97
C GLY A 636 19.13 -11.84 -6.19
N VAL A 637 20.11 -12.70 -5.93
CA VAL A 637 20.79 -13.53 -6.94
C VAL A 637 20.87 -14.99 -6.51
N TYR A 638 20.55 -15.89 -7.44
CA TYR A 638 20.76 -17.34 -7.35
C TYR A 638 21.89 -17.69 -8.33
N GLY A 639 23.06 -18.04 -7.80
CA GLY A 639 24.23 -18.37 -8.60
C GLY A 639 24.01 -19.57 -9.53
N GLY A 640 24.36 -19.39 -10.81
CA GLY A 640 24.13 -20.35 -11.88
C GLY A 640 22.68 -20.43 -12.39
N LYS A 641 21.75 -19.61 -11.87
CA LYS A 641 20.33 -19.64 -12.26
C LYS A 641 19.81 -18.28 -12.70
N PHE A 642 19.43 -17.42 -11.76
CA PHE A 642 18.70 -16.18 -12.06
C PHE A 642 18.83 -15.14 -10.95
N SER A 643 18.52 -13.89 -11.26
CA SER A 643 18.44 -12.77 -10.32
C SER A 643 17.20 -11.92 -10.59
N VAL A 644 16.76 -11.19 -9.57
CA VAL A 644 15.56 -10.35 -9.65
C VAL A 644 15.69 -9.08 -8.84
N GLN A 645 15.03 -8.03 -9.31
CA GLN A 645 14.87 -6.76 -8.65
C GLN A 645 13.41 -6.30 -8.72
N LEU A 646 13.02 -5.47 -7.76
CA LEU A 646 11.69 -4.88 -7.68
C LEU A 646 11.74 -3.36 -7.83
N ASN A 647 10.90 -2.83 -8.72
CA ASN A 647 10.53 -1.41 -8.70
C ASN A 647 9.04 -1.27 -8.45
N ALA A 648 8.67 -0.25 -7.67
CA ALA A 648 7.27 0.10 -7.42
C ALA A 648 6.56 0.59 -8.69
N ARG A 649 5.26 0.34 -8.79
CA ARG A 649 4.40 0.71 -9.91
C ARG A 649 3.07 1.27 -9.41
N ASP A 650 2.97 2.58 -9.40
CA ASP A 650 1.77 3.30 -8.98
C ASP A 650 0.73 3.36 -10.11
N ARG A 651 -0.54 3.15 -9.75
CA ARG A 651 -1.72 3.23 -10.63
C ARG A 651 -2.85 4.08 -10.04
N GLY A 652 -2.59 4.86 -8.98
CA GLY A 652 -3.54 5.71 -8.28
C GLY A 652 -4.47 4.98 -7.30
N GLY A 653 -5.23 5.74 -6.51
CA GLY A 653 -6.18 5.25 -5.50
C GLY A 653 -5.58 5.12 -4.09
N SER A 654 -6.37 4.63 -3.12
CA SER A 654 -5.88 4.34 -1.77
C SER A 654 -5.09 3.04 -1.76
N VAL A 655 -3.80 3.13 -2.07
CA VAL A 655 -2.89 1.98 -2.21
C VAL A 655 -2.90 1.11 -0.96
N ILE A 656 -2.97 1.71 0.22
CA ILE A 656 -3.02 1.03 1.51
C ILE A 656 -4.28 0.17 1.66
N VAL A 657 -5.46 0.76 1.44
CA VAL A 657 -6.73 0.06 1.61
C VAL A 657 -6.82 -1.06 0.58
N ASN A 658 -6.49 -0.74 -0.67
CA ASN A 658 -6.49 -1.71 -1.76
C ASN A 658 -5.48 -2.86 -1.52
N LEU A 659 -4.32 -2.57 -0.92
CA LEU A 659 -3.30 -3.57 -0.59
C LEU A 659 -3.79 -4.52 0.52
N LEU A 660 -4.34 -3.95 1.60
CA LEU A 660 -4.84 -4.74 2.72
C LEU A 660 -6.06 -5.59 2.33
N GLU A 661 -6.98 -5.03 1.54
CA GLU A 661 -8.12 -5.78 0.98
C GLU A 661 -7.67 -6.93 0.07
N GLU A 662 -6.72 -6.70 -0.82
CA GLU A 662 -6.23 -7.77 -1.69
C GLU A 662 -5.54 -8.89 -0.91
N ILE A 663 -4.79 -8.56 0.14
CA ILE A 663 -4.19 -9.57 1.02
C ILE A 663 -5.27 -10.41 1.70
N LEU A 664 -6.35 -9.78 2.18
CA LEU A 664 -7.50 -10.49 2.75
C LEU A 664 -8.22 -11.35 1.68
N LEU A 665 -8.17 -10.97 0.41
CA LEU A 665 -8.67 -11.75 -0.73
C LEU A 665 -7.65 -12.76 -1.29
N GLY A 666 -6.50 -12.95 -0.64
CA GLY A 666 -5.49 -13.96 -0.96
C GLY A 666 -4.36 -13.49 -1.89
N GLY A 667 -4.31 -12.21 -2.27
CA GLY A 667 -3.19 -11.63 -3.00
C GLY A 667 -1.89 -11.62 -2.19
N LYS A 668 -0.75 -11.73 -2.86
CA LYS A 668 0.59 -11.79 -2.24
C LYS A 668 1.40 -10.56 -2.60
N THR A 669 2.23 -10.07 -1.67
CA THR A 669 3.06 -8.90 -1.98
C THR A 669 4.15 -9.26 -3.00
N PRO A 670 4.56 -8.33 -3.89
CA PRO A 670 5.66 -8.56 -4.82
C PRO A 670 6.95 -9.09 -4.19
N THR A 671 7.31 -8.64 -2.97
CA THR A 671 8.52 -9.10 -2.26
C THR A 671 8.43 -10.55 -1.80
N HIS A 672 7.25 -11.01 -1.36
CA HIS A 672 7.01 -12.41 -1.03
C HIS A 672 6.98 -13.29 -2.28
N VAL A 673 6.39 -12.82 -3.37
CA VAL A 673 6.36 -13.56 -4.64
C VAL A 673 7.76 -13.76 -5.20
N MET A 674 8.61 -12.73 -5.19
CA MET A 674 10.01 -12.88 -5.60
C MET A 674 10.76 -13.90 -4.75
N ARG A 675 10.66 -13.83 -3.42
CA ARG A 675 11.31 -14.80 -2.55
C ARG A 675 10.82 -16.22 -2.84
N LYS A 676 9.51 -16.40 -2.99
CA LYS A 676 8.92 -17.70 -3.30
C LYS A 676 9.44 -18.25 -4.63
N ALA A 677 9.49 -17.41 -5.66
CA ALA A 677 10.03 -17.77 -6.96
C ALA A 677 11.52 -18.16 -6.87
N MET A 678 12.33 -17.43 -6.08
CA MET A 678 13.75 -17.77 -5.85
C MET A 678 13.93 -19.12 -5.14
N GLU A 679 13.02 -19.47 -4.24
CA GLU A 679 13.05 -20.74 -3.50
C GLU A 679 12.57 -21.95 -4.31
N THR A 680 11.62 -21.76 -5.24
CA THR A 680 10.90 -22.88 -5.89
C THR A 680 11.11 -23.02 -7.39
N ALA A 681 11.59 -21.98 -8.08
CA ALA A 681 11.79 -22.06 -9.52
C ALA A 681 12.89 -23.08 -9.88
N LYS A 682 12.66 -23.78 -10.99
CA LYS A 682 13.55 -24.86 -11.46
C LYS A 682 14.65 -24.28 -12.35
N ASP A 683 14.24 -23.40 -13.25
CA ASP A 683 14.99 -22.72 -14.29
C ASP A 683 14.44 -21.29 -14.49
N PHE A 684 15.01 -20.55 -15.45
CA PHE A 684 14.64 -19.16 -15.72
C PHE A 684 13.21 -19.01 -16.27
N ASP A 685 12.74 -19.93 -17.10
CA ASP A 685 11.40 -19.84 -17.69
C ASP A 685 10.31 -20.09 -16.65
N HIS A 686 10.51 -21.10 -15.79
CA HIS A 686 9.63 -21.34 -14.65
C HIS A 686 9.67 -20.16 -13.66
N PHE A 687 10.84 -19.56 -13.47
CA PHE A 687 10.99 -18.36 -12.65
C PHE A 687 10.17 -17.18 -13.18
N GLU A 688 10.29 -16.87 -14.48
CA GLU A 688 9.51 -15.81 -15.13
C GLU A 688 8.00 -16.09 -15.04
N LEU A 689 7.59 -17.35 -15.27
CA LEU A 689 6.19 -17.77 -15.19
C LEU A 689 5.60 -17.55 -13.79
N LEU A 690 6.30 -17.93 -12.73
CA LEU A 690 5.84 -17.71 -11.34
C LEU A 690 5.66 -16.21 -11.06
N LEU A 691 6.58 -15.38 -11.54
CA LEU A 691 6.48 -13.92 -11.43
C LEU A 691 5.38 -13.30 -12.31
N LEU A 692 4.83 -14.02 -13.28
CA LEU A 692 3.72 -13.59 -14.14
C LEU A 692 2.35 -14.07 -13.65
N SER A 693 2.28 -15.27 -13.08
CA SER A 693 1.02 -15.95 -12.77
C SER A 693 0.44 -15.62 -11.39
N GLU A 694 1.29 -15.30 -10.42
CA GLU A 694 0.85 -15.11 -9.03
C GLU A 694 -0.03 -13.86 -8.88
N ARG A 695 -1.13 -13.94 -8.13
CA ARG A 695 -1.99 -12.79 -7.82
C ARG A 695 -1.24 -11.83 -6.90
N LEU A 696 -0.95 -10.63 -7.39
CA LEU A 696 -0.23 -9.62 -6.62
C LEU A 696 -1.19 -8.73 -5.85
N ALA A 697 -0.83 -8.39 -4.62
CA ALA A 697 -1.56 -7.43 -3.82
C ALA A 697 -1.38 -5.99 -4.32
N ASN A 698 -0.24 -5.68 -4.97
CA ASN A 698 0.03 -4.41 -5.64
C ASN A 698 0.70 -4.63 -7.01
N PRO A 699 0.44 -3.74 -8.01
CA PRO A 699 1.21 -3.73 -9.26
C PRO A 699 2.71 -3.54 -8.98
N ALA A 700 3.55 -4.05 -9.89
CA ALA A 700 5.01 -3.98 -9.75
C ALA A 700 5.72 -4.09 -11.09
N TYR A 701 7.00 -3.71 -11.12
CA TYR A 701 7.92 -4.14 -12.16
C TYR A 701 8.93 -5.12 -11.54
N PHE A 702 9.05 -6.31 -12.14
CA PHE A 702 10.15 -7.22 -11.84
C PHE A 702 11.19 -7.12 -12.94
N ILE A 703 12.45 -6.88 -12.58
CA ILE A 703 13.55 -6.87 -13.53
C ILE A 703 14.33 -8.15 -13.31
N VAL A 704 14.37 -9.01 -14.32
CA VAL A 704 14.86 -10.39 -14.22
C VAL A 704 16.07 -10.62 -15.10
N ALA A 705 16.97 -11.49 -14.68
CA ALA A 705 18.12 -11.94 -15.47
C ALA A 705 18.40 -13.42 -15.19
N GLY A 706 18.75 -14.17 -16.21
CA GLY A 706 19.16 -15.57 -16.14
C GLY A 706 20.67 -15.73 -16.34
N ALA A 707 21.17 -16.94 -16.10
CA ALA A 707 22.59 -17.25 -16.24
C ALA A 707 23.08 -17.29 -17.70
N GLN A 708 22.16 -17.49 -18.66
CA GLN A 708 22.47 -17.59 -20.09
C GLN A 708 22.25 -16.26 -20.80
N HIS A 709 22.97 -16.05 -21.90
CA HIS A 709 22.82 -14.86 -22.74
C HIS A 709 21.37 -14.68 -23.21
N GLY A 710 20.91 -13.43 -23.28
CA GLY A 710 19.53 -13.09 -23.68
C GLY A 710 18.46 -13.37 -22.62
N GLN A 711 18.74 -14.16 -21.58
CA GLN A 711 17.80 -14.39 -20.49
C GLN A 711 17.72 -13.16 -19.59
N GLY A 712 16.76 -12.27 -19.85
CA GLY A 712 16.49 -11.14 -18.98
C GLY A 712 15.48 -10.18 -19.59
N GLY A 713 14.98 -9.26 -18.77
CA GLY A 713 13.96 -8.30 -19.23
C GLY A 713 13.21 -7.63 -18.09
N ILE A 714 12.12 -6.97 -18.46
CA ILE A 714 11.18 -6.30 -17.55
C ILE A 714 9.86 -7.04 -17.58
N ILE A 715 9.40 -7.55 -16.44
CA ILE A 715 8.04 -8.04 -16.25
C ILE A 715 7.21 -6.90 -15.66
N THR A 716 6.29 -6.36 -16.46
CA THR A 716 5.35 -5.33 -16.00
C THR A 716 4.06 -5.98 -15.52
N ARG A 717 3.75 -5.85 -14.23
CA ARG A 717 2.62 -6.53 -13.58
C ARG A 717 1.53 -5.57 -13.12
N SER A 718 0.28 -5.92 -13.39
CA SER A 718 -0.87 -5.52 -12.60
C SER A 718 -1.13 -6.58 -11.50
N ARG A 719 -2.18 -6.38 -10.68
CA ARG A 719 -2.57 -7.34 -9.64
C ARG A 719 -2.92 -8.73 -10.19
N HIS A 720 -3.54 -8.78 -11.37
CA HIS A 720 -4.10 -10.01 -11.93
C HIS A 720 -3.47 -10.44 -13.26
N GLY A 721 -2.49 -9.69 -13.77
CA GLY A 721 -1.84 -10.03 -15.04
C GLY A 721 -0.56 -9.25 -15.27
N GLY A 722 -0.01 -9.38 -16.46
CA GLY A 722 1.19 -8.67 -16.86
C GLY A 722 1.80 -9.25 -18.13
N HIS A 723 2.97 -8.73 -18.48
CA HIS A 723 3.76 -9.19 -19.62
C HIS A 723 5.24 -9.04 -19.33
N ALA A 724 6.06 -9.78 -20.06
CA ALA A 724 7.51 -9.62 -20.07
C ALA A 724 7.93 -8.90 -21.36
N TRP A 725 8.86 -7.94 -21.23
CA TRP A 725 9.61 -7.35 -22.33
C TRP A 725 11.06 -7.80 -22.21
N ARG A 726 11.46 -8.76 -23.05
CA ARG A 726 12.74 -9.44 -22.94
C ARG A 726 13.87 -8.69 -23.65
N LEU A 727 15.09 -9.03 -23.31
CA LEU A 727 16.29 -8.65 -24.06
C LEU A 727 16.20 -9.26 -25.47
N GLY A 728 16.66 -8.51 -26.47
CA GLY A 728 16.57 -8.89 -27.89
C GLY A 728 15.20 -8.66 -28.55
N GLU A 729 14.12 -8.44 -27.79
CA GLU A 729 12.82 -8.10 -28.37
C GLU A 729 12.81 -6.63 -28.81
N PRO A 730 12.49 -6.31 -30.07
CA PRO A 730 12.42 -4.93 -30.53
C PRO A 730 11.39 -4.13 -29.72
N GLN A 731 11.48 -2.81 -29.79
CA GLN A 731 10.62 -1.86 -29.07
C GLN A 731 9.14 -1.84 -29.55
N ALA A 732 8.52 -3.00 -29.75
CA ALA A 732 7.13 -3.15 -30.13
C ALA A 732 6.16 -2.65 -29.04
N MET A 733 6.63 -2.60 -27.78
CA MET A 733 5.79 -2.27 -26.62
C MET A 733 5.66 -0.77 -26.37
N ASP A 734 6.48 0.08 -27.00
CA ASP A 734 6.32 1.54 -27.01
C ASP A 734 6.08 1.99 -28.46
N PRO A 735 4.85 1.79 -28.97
CA PRO A 735 4.51 2.02 -30.38
C PRO A 735 4.66 3.49 -30.81
N HIS A 736 4.78 4.40 -29.84
CA HIS A 736 4.95 5.83 -30.05
C HIS A 736 6.41 6.29 -29.90
N GLY A 737 7.35 5.39 -29.56
CA GLY A 737 8.77 5.70 -29.41
C GLY A 737 9.07 6.75 -28.34
N LEU A 738 8.27 6.81 -27.27
CA LEU A 738 8.38 7.81 -26.21
C LEU A 738 9.63 7.64 -25.35
N ASN A 739 10.10 6.40 -25.16
CA ASN A 739 11.25 6.03 -24.33
C ASN A 739 12.14 4.97 -25.00
N PRO A 740 12.85 5.31 -26.10
CA PRO A 740 13.65 4.36 -26.85
C PRO A 740 14.82 3.77 -26.07
N GLN A 741 15.03 2.47 -26.25
CA GLN A 741 16.13 1.70 -25.64
C GLN A 741 16.67 0.66 -26.64
N PRO A 742 18.00 0.45 -26.70
CA PRO A 742 18.62 -0.62 -27.47
C PRO A 742 18.18 -2.02 -27.03
N ASP A 743 18.16 -2.99 -27.94
CA ASP A 743 17.65 -4.35 -27.65
C ASP A 743 18.49 -5.17 -26.66
N TRP A 744 19.77 -4.84 -26.49
CA TRP A 744 20.70 -5.56 -25.62
C TRP A 744 20.64 -5.15 -24.14
N PHE A 745 19.82 -4.14 -23.78
CA PHE A 745 19.54 -3.82 -22.39
C PHE A 745 18.12 -3.30 -22.16
N ARG A 746 17.69 -3.34 -20.90
CA ARG A 746 16.44 -2.75 -20.42
C ARG A 746 16.68 -1.99 -19.13
N LEU A 747 16.30 -0.72 -19.13
CA LEU A 747 16.30 0.16 -17.97
C LEU A 747 14.86 0.49 -17.56
N GLN A 748 14.52 0.13 -16.33
CA GLN A 748 13.21 0.35 -15.73
C GLN A 748 13.33 1.26 -14.51
N THR A 749 12.43 2.23 -14.42
CA THR A 749 12.24 3.10 -13.25
C THR A 749 10.89 2.77 -12.61
N ASN A 750 9.99 3.75 -12.44
CA ASN A 750 8.70 3.56 -11.76
C ASN A 750 7.47 3.87 -12.64
N TYR A 751 7.66 4.18 -13.92
CA TYR A 751 6.57 4.40 -14.88
C TYR A 751 6.65 3.41 -16.04
N ASP A 752 5.55 3.23 -16.76
CA ASP A 752 5.50 2.24 -17.84
C ASP A 752 6.44 2.65 -19.00
N PRO A 753 7.09 1.70 -19.70
CA PRO A 753 7.91 1.98 -20.88
C PRO A 753 7.22 2.79 -21.99
N TRP A 754 5.91 2.58 -22.18
CA TRP A 754 5.12 3.15 -23.28
C TRP A 754 4.28 4.37 -22.91
N THR A 755 4.43 4.89 -21.69
CA THR A 755 3.76 6.13 -21.29
C THR A 755 4.69 7.32 -21.48
N ALA A 756 4.11 8.52 -21.64
CA ALA A 756 4.87 9.75 -21.64
C ALA A 756 5.72 9.87 -20.37
N VAL A 757 6.89 10.51 -20.50
CA VAL A 757 7.78 10.75 -19.37
C VAL A 757 7.04 11.61 -18.34
N PRO A 758 6.89 11.16 -17.08
CA PRO A 758 6.30 11.97 -16.04
C PRO A 758 7.14 13.23 -15.79
N ALA A 759 6.50 14.39 -15.66
CA ALA A 759 7.19 15.67 -15.46
C ALA A 759 8.09 15.70 -14.21
N TYR A 760 7.77 14.88 -13.20
CA TYR A 760 8.52 14.77 -11.94
C TYR A 760 9.63 13.71 -11.97
N ASP A 761 9.69 12.84 -12.99
CA ASP A 761 10.61 11.72 -13.05
C ASP A 761 11.07 11.42 -14.49
N ASN A 762 12.21 11.99 -14.87
CA ASN A 762 12.88 11.69 -16.12
C ASN A 762 14.18 10.89 -15.90
N ARG A 763 14.22 9.92 -14.97
CA ARG A 763 15.44 9.13 -14.75
C ARG A 763 15.76 8.17 -15.89
N ARG A 764 14.74 7.67 -16.60
CA ARG A 764 14.91 6.67 -17.66
C ARG A 764 15.74 7.19 -18.83
N LYS A 765 15.36 8.30 -19.47
CA LYS A 765 16.05 8.82 -20.67
C LYS A 765 17.57 9.04 -20.49
N PRO A 766 18.02 9.84 -19.50
CA PRO A 766 19.45 10.00 -19.21
C PRO A 766 20.10 8.70 -18.68
N GLY A 767 19.38 7.86 -17.94
CA GLY A 767 19.87 6.55 -17.52
C GLY A 767 20.17 5.62 -18.70
N VAL A 768 19.31 5.61 -19.72
CA VAL A 768 19.47 4.85 -20.97
C VAL A 768 20.68 5.39 -21.74
N ALA A 769 20.84 6.71 -21.82
CA ALA A 769 22.02 7.32 -22.45
C ALA A 769 23.31 6.92 -21.73
N ASN A 770 23.33 6.96 -20.39
CA ASN A 770 24.47 6.53 -19.57
C ASN A 770 24.77 5.04 -19.77
N ALA A 771 23.75 4.18 -19.83
CA ALA A 771 23.92 2.75 -20.06
C ALA A 771 24.50 2.46 -21.46
N ALA A 772 23.98 3.14 -22.48
CA ALA A 772 24.47 3.01 -23.85
C ALA A 772 25.93 3.46 -23.97
N ASP A 773 26.32 4.55 -23.31
CA ASP A 773 27.70 5.05 -23.30
C ASP A 773 28.64 4.14 -22.49
N PHE A 774 28.33 3.91 -21.21
CA PHE A 774 29.24 3.25 -20.29
C PHE A 774 29.42 1.76 -20.56
N CYS A 775 28.38 1.09 -21.06
CA CYS A 775 28.44 -0.34 -21.39
C CYS A 775 28.70 -0.61 -22.89
N SER A 776 29.03 0.42 -23.68
CA SER A 776 29.30 0.31 -25.13
C SER A 776 30.46 -0.64 -25.47
N LYS A 777 31.45 -0.76 -24.58
CA LYS A 777 32.66 -1.60 -24.77
C LYS A 777 32.52 -3.02 -24.22
N GLY A 778 31.42 -3.30 -23.53
CA GLY A 778 31.21 -4.55 -22.81
C GLY A 778 30.28 -4.36 -21.62
N VAL A 779 29.54 -5.41 -21.27
CA VAL A 779 28.65 -5.42 -20.12
C VAL A 779 29.29 -6.22 -19.00
N ASP A 780 29.72 -5.51 -17.96
CA ASP A 780 30.40 -6.07 -16.79
C ASP A 780 30.07 -5.30 -15.50
N VAL A 781 30.75 -5.65 -14.41
CA VAL A 781 30.59 -5.00 -13.11
C VAL A 781 30.95 -3.51 -13.16
N GLU A 782 31.98 -3.12 -13.91
CA GLU A 782 32.46 -1.73 -13.94
C GLU A 782 31.42 -0.84 -14.61
N CYS A 783 30.92 -1.25 -15.78
CA CYS A 783 29.91 -0.50 -16.50
C CYS A 783 28.61 -0.41 -15.68
N MET A 784 28.17 -1.52 -15.08
CA MET A 784 26.97 -1.55 -14.23
C MET A 784 27.09 -0.62 -13.02
N THR A 785 28.22 -0.69 -12.31
CA THR A 785 28.51 0.20 -11.19
C THR A 785 28.52 1.65 -11.65
N LYS A 786 29.12 1.97 -12.79
CA LYS A 786 29.16 3.34 -13.31
C LYS A 786 27.76 3.86 -13.64
N VAL A 787 26.91 3.07 -14.29
CA VAL A 787 25.52 3.47 -14.56
C VAL A 787 24.76 3.65 -13.25
N MET A 788 24.87 2.72 -12.30
CA MET A 788 24.15 2.81 -11.01
C MET A 788 24.72 3.84 -10.04
N THR A 789 25.88 4.44 -10.30
CA THR A 789 26.46 5.48 -9.44
C THR A 789 26.50 6.88 -10.07
N THR A 790 26.02 6.99 -11.31
CA THR A 790 25.93 8.27 -12.04
C THR A 790 24.53 8.88 -11.92
N TRP A 791 24.46 10.20 -11.91
CA TRP A 791 23.18 10.91 -11.95
C TRP A 791 22.46 10.67 -13.31
N PRO A 792 21.13 10.49 -13.35
CA PRO A 792 20.17 10.54 -12.25
C PRO A 792 19.73 9.17 -11.72
N THR A 793 20.28 8.07 -12.26
CA THR A 793 20.00 6.71 -11.77
C THR A 793 20.38 6.60 -10.30
N LYS A 794 21.53 7.15 -9.90
CA LYS A 794 21.82 7.51 -8.50
C LYS A 794 21.33 8.91 -8.21
N ASN A 795 20.54 9.07 -7.17
CA ASN A 795 20.08 10.37 -6.71
C ASN A 795 20.13 10.47 -5.17
N HIS A 796 19.56 11.54 -4.62
CA HIS A 796 19.64 11.85 -3.20
C HIS A 796 18.76 10.94 -2.31
N HIS A 797 17.81 10.22 -2.91
CA HIS A 797 17.00 9.22 -2.23
C HIS A 797 17.61 7.82 -2.28
N THR A 798 18.72 7.63 -3.00
CA THR A 798 19.35 6.32 -3.15
C THR A 798 19.92 5.85 -1.81
N ASP A 799 19.33 4.78 -1.30
CA ASP A 799 19.71 4.15 -0.04
C ASP A 799 20.57 2.93 -0.28
N VAL A 800 20.29 2.16 -1.33
CA VAL A 800 21.03 0.92 -1.65
C VAL A 800 21.36 0.85 -3.14
N THR A 801 22.61 0.57 -3.47
CA THR A 801 23.06 0.23 -4.83
C THR A 801 23.54 -1.21 -4.85
N SER A 802 23.08 -2.01 -5.82
CA SER A 802 23.52 -3.39 -6.00
C SER A 802 23.85 -3.72 -7.45
N VAL A 803 24.91 -4.50 -7.66
CA VAL A 803 25.26 -5.08 -8.96
C VAL A 803 25.34 -6.59 -8.84
N MET A 804 24.73 -7.32 -9.76
CA MET A 804 24.56 -8.78 -9.72
C MET A 804 24.89 -9.43 -11.07
N CYS A 805 25.44 -10.64 -11.01
CA CYS A 805 25.59 -11.53 -12.16
C CYS A 805 25.08 -12.95 -11.80
N PRO A 806 23.90 -13.36 -12.28
CA PRO A 806 23.35 -14.68 -11.97
C PRO A 806 24.21 -15.83 -12.46
N ARG A 807 24.99 -15.67 -13.54
CA ARG A 807 25.88 -16.73 -14.03
C ARG A 807 26.91 -17.16 -12.99
N THR A 808 27.55 -16.20 -12.33
CA THR A 808 28.60 -16.45 -11.34
C THR A 808 28.08 -16.45 -9.91
N GLY A 809 26.87 -15.95 -9.68
CA GLY A 809 26.36 -15.66 -8.33
C GLY A 809 26.98 -14.41 -7.71
N PHE A 810 27.69 -13.59 -8.49
CA PHE A 810 28.27 -12.33 -8.00
C PHE A 810 27.16 -11.38 -7.54
N MET A 811 27.37 -10.77 -6.37
CA MET A 811 26.59 -9.65 -5.88
C MET A 811 27.51 -8.69 -5.12
N SER A 812 27.37 -7.39 -5.39
CA SER A 812 28.02 -6.32 -4.65
C SER A 812 26.96 -5.30 -4.27
N THR A 813 26.70 -5.15 -2.98
CA THR A 813 25.71 -4.20 -2.45
C THR A 813 26.41 -3.13 -1.59
N SER A 814 25.95 -1.89 -1.75
CA SER A 814 26.38 -0.73 -0.98
C SER A 814 25.16 -0.01 -0.42
N VAL A 815 25.18 0.28 0.87
CA VAL A 815 24.19 1.11 1.56
C VAL A 815 24.78 2.51 1.72
N TRP A 816 24.06 3.55 1.29
CA TRP A 816 24.51 4.94 1.35
C TRP A 816 24.07 5.58 2.68
N GLN A 817 24.97 5.64 3.66
CA GLN A 817 24.69 6.14 5.01
C GLN A 817 25.30 7.53 5.22
N HIS A 818 24.68 8.41 5.99
CA HIS A 818 25.28 9.71 6.33
C HIS A 818 26.65 9.53 7.00
N ALA A 819 27.65 10.32 6.57
CA ALA A 819 28.97 10.29 7.19
C ALA A 819 28.82 10.56 8.70
N PRO A 820 29.46 9.76 9.58
CA PRO A 820 29.47 10.07 11.00
C PRO A 820 30.04 11.48 11.18
N ALA A 821 29.37 12.29 12.02
CA ALA A 821 29.92 13.59 12.39
C ALA A 821 31.31 13.34 12.96
N ALA A 822 32.34 13.94 12.36
CA ALA A 822 33.69 13.85 12.91
C ALA A 822 33.61 14.31 14.36
N GLU A 823 33.88 13.41 15.30
CA GLU A 823 34.14 13.79 16.68
C GLU A 823 35.29 14.78 16.62
N THR A 824 35.00 16.02 16.98
CA THR A 824 36.00 17.03 17.24
C THR A 824 36.85 16.51 18.41
N MET A 825 37.90 15.74 18.11
CA MET A 825 38.97 15.51 19.07
C MET A 825 39.62 16.87 19.29
N VAL A 826 39.21 17.50 20.39
CA VAL A 826 39.98 18.55 21.02
C VAL A 826 41.28 17.89 21.46
N VAL A 827 42.38 18.25 20.79
CA VAL A 827 43.74 18.09 21.29
C VAL A 827 44.30 19.48 21.49
#